data_AF-A0A947SI32-F1
#
_entry.id   AF-A0A947SI32-F1
#
_cell.length_a   1.000
_cell.length_b   1.000
_cell.length_c   1.000
_cell.angle_alpha   90.00
_cell.angle_beta   90.00
_cell.angle_gamma   90.00
#
_symmetry.space_group_name_H-M   'P 1'
#
loop_
_entity.id
_entity.type
_entity.pdbx_description
1 polymer ?
#
loop_
_entity_poly.entity_id
_entity_poly.type
_entity_poly.pdbx_seq_one_letter_code
_entity_poly.pdbx_strand_id
1 'polypeptide(L)'
;MRLAVLAWIAAFLIMAPAAAQTVPVDNVRLQVIAEEGYGRLVFDFYESPDLPEYKVSSKNGVLIIAFANPIAMRLTDIPAVLPDYVTVARLDPDRTGLRLGLKGAFRINTLVAGEKLFVDILPADWTGILPGLPSEVIDELSRRARDAAVDAERQRKAELVASGEPEVKLSVGRNPTFIRLQFDWNLDTGAKFAFEPPQARLHFALPVPLDLFDLKASLPTEIVSVASEVTLDGSDLILTFAEGVEPRFYENTKRQYVIDIDLQDGPEAVDIFSLLPQAQVVVPDSSAQTEAAVNSDDVSMPRETPIVRPEVTTIGATVRVAFPFAVRTAAAVFRRGDIVWLFFDTASTIEQPPDMSALMSVADSFDVVPANGTQIVRMHLSQDRLATLASEGQSWVLSLGDLLLSAEQPLKFTRIQDASGAFSMEANLENPAAVHELRDPEVGDMLSVVTAYPPSRAVVRALDFVDFSALKTVHGLAIKPNHDEVTVEIADAQTVVIGAARGLIVSAPQGANARDARAEAQVRDGYIDLNAYVELDLGNFTRRLEEMQHRAADAERKLHDSARLDLARFYLANQMGYEAIGVVDFLETELVNKQLESELRLIRAAANVAAGRPEDALADLNGEDMSAEVDAVMWRTIARADSLDFAGARADALASEEIVSAYPNWVQTAFLMAGIRAGLETGDDELVARLLGKIDTATLDTEQLTRYEFYSGRLDEAQGRFDEALDTYGQVIAADVRPTRAEAIFQTLKLLDHMNRLDAVRAAETLAAEVMVWRGGELEADMMTLLAELYFRTQDFRNAFETVHAVALTHAQSPEVQRLLEQARQNFADLYLNGQADAMQPVEALTLYYDYREFTPPGARGDEMVRNLARRLVKVDLLSQAAELLDYQISNRLEGAAKAQIAADLAVIDIADRKPDKALEALNISRMAGLPPSLERQRRVLEARALIDSGREDLALDLLASMDGRDSDLLRIDAHWRSKRYQDAAELIERLYSISNVAQPMTPTARSNIVRAAVGFVLANDRIGLSRLRSKFGEAMAETPEWPLFDFVTGEVEVTSNEFRKVAKQVADIDSLDAFLKSYSDIYAADGSLAPSRAADKG
;
A
#
# COMPACT_ATOMS: atom_id res chain seq x y z
N MET A 1 -54.90 -62.58 -69.60
CA MET A 1 -55.61 -61.78 -70.63
C MET A 1 -55.34 -60.33 -70.29
N ARG A 2 -54.35 -59.75 -70.99
CA ARG A 2 -54.58 -58.72 -72.01
C ARG A 2 -54.97 -57.38 -71.37
N LEU A 3 -54.05 -56.42 -71.36
CA LEU A 3 -53.78 -55.51 -72.48
C LEU A 3 -54.99 -54.64 -72.80
N ALA A 4 -54.75 -53.33 -72.65
CA ALA A 4 -55.47 -52.21 -73.28
C ALA A 4 -56.93 -52.07 -72.82
N VAL A 5 -57.35 -50.94 -72.26
CA VAL A 5 -57.43 -49.60 -72.86
C VAL A 5 -57.66 -48.66 -71.66
N LEU A 6 -56.86 -47.62 -71.38
CA LEU A 6 -56.82 -46.25 -71.91
C LEU A 6 -55.47 -45.69 -71.39
N ALA A 7 -54.46 -45.20 -72.12
CA ALA A 7 -54.38 -44.40 -73.33
C ALA A 7 -55.16 -43.08 -73.22
N TRP A 8 -54.68 -42.17 -72.35
CA TRP A 8 -54.60 -40.70 -72.52
C TRP A 8 -54.05 -40.10 -71.20
N ILE A 9 -52.73 -39.87 -71.16
CA ILE A 9 -51.93 -38.88 -70.39
C ILE A 9 -50.48 -39.42 -70.47
N ALA A 10 -49.91 -39.29 -71.65
CA ALA A 10 -48.50 -39.54 -71.92
C ALA A 10 -48.03 -38.42 -72.85
N ALA A 11 -47.48 -37.35 -72.26
CA ALA A 11 -46.65 -36.37 -72.94
C ALA A 11 -45.96 -35.47 -71.90
N PHE A 12 -44.63 -35.55 -71.83
CA PHE A 12 -43.68 -34.56 -71.29
C PHE A 12 -43.70 -34.34 -69.75
N LEU A 13 -42.60 -34.19 -69.00
CA LEU A 13 -41.27 -33.66 -69.30
C LEU A 13 -40.28 -34.07 -68.17
N ILE A 14 -39.03 -34.30 -68.53
CA ILE A 14 -37.84 -34.53 -67.69
C ILE A 14 -37.54 -33.28 -66.84
N MET A 15 -37.21 -33.40 -65.53
CA MET A 15 -36.12 -32.63 -64.86
C MET A 15 -35.91 -33.02 -63.38
N ALA A 16 -34.66 -32.86 -62.94
CA ALA A 16 -34.00 -33.32 -61.72
C ALA A 16 -34.56 -32.82 -60.36
N PRO A 17 -34.23 -33.47 -59.22
CA PRO A 17 -34.43 -32.85 -57.91
C PRO A 17 -33.30 -31.83 -57.67
N ALA A 18 -33.69 -30.57 -57.49
CA ALA A 18 -32.83 -29.50 -57.01
C ALA A 18 -32.46 -29.75 -55.55
N ALA A 19 -31.18 -29.57 -55.23
CA ALA A 19 -30.69 -29.50 -53.86
C ALA A 19 -31.36 -28.34 -53.12
N ALA A 20 -32.07 -28.65 -52.03
CA ALA A 20 -32.51 -27.65 -51.07
C ALA A 20 -31.31 -27.25 -50.19
N GLN A 21 -30.92 -25.99 -50.24
CA GLN A 21 -29.94 -25.42 -49.32
C GLN A 21 -30.59 -25.24 -47.95
N THR A 22 -30.06 -25.91 -46.94
CA THR A 22 -30.36 -25.66 -45.52
C THR A 22 -29.73 -24.33 -45.10
N VAL A 23 -30.53 -23.42 -44.53
CA VAL A 23 -30.03 -22.20 -43.89
C VAL A 23 -29.29 -22.59 -42.60
N PRO A 24 -28.01 -22.19 -42.41
CA PRO A 24 -27.27 -22.49 -41.19
C PRO A 24 -27.81 -21.69 -39.99
N VAL A 25 -27.98 -22.34 -38.84
CA VAL A 25 -28.27 -21.68 -37.55
C VAL A 25 -26.99 -21.00 -37.06
N ASP A 26 -27.10 -19.75 -36.59
CA ASP A 26 -25.96 -18.95 -36.11
C ASP A 26 -25.40 -19.57 -34.80
N ASN A 27 -24.19 -20.13 -34.83
CA ASN A 27 -23.54 -20.79 -33.67
C ASN A 27 -22.43 -19.94 -33.03
N VAL A 28 -22.17 -18.74 -33.55
CA VAL A 28 -21.20 -17.78 -33.01
C VAL A 28 -21.80 -16.38 -33.01
N ARG A 29 -21.67 -15.67 -31.90
CA ARG A 29 -21.97 -14.23 -31.83
C ARG A 29 -20.67 -13.43 -31.93
N LEU A 30 -20.62 -12.47 -32.86
CA LEU A 30 -19.52 -11.52 -32.96
C LEU A 30 -19.97 -10.15 -32.44
N GLN A 31 -19.28 -9.68 -31.41
CA GLN A 31 -19.34 -8.30 -30.95
C GLN A 31 -18.08 -7.55 -31.36
N VAL A 32 -18.25 -6.28 -31.73
CA VAL A 32 -17.16 -5.39 -32.15
C VAL A 32 -17.24 -4.19 -31.23
N ILE A 33 -16.14 -3.88 -30.56
CA ILE A 33 -16.07 -2.83 -29.54
C ILE A 33 -14.92 -1.91 -29.89
N ALA A 34 -15.19 -0.61 -29.96
CA ALA A 34 -14.18 0.43 -30.06
C ALA A 34 -13.86 0.92 -28.65
N GLU A 35 -12.63 0.68 -28.20
CA GLU A 35 -12.13 1.08 -26.89
C GLU A 35 -11.17 2.27 -27.04
N GLU A 36 -10.82 2.91 -25.92
CA GLU A 36 -9.89 4.03 -25.93
C GLU A 36 -8.48 3.55 -26.35
N GLY A 37 -8.12 3.81 -27.61
CA GLY A 37 -6.81 3.50 -28.18
C GLY A 37 -6.64 2.13 -28.83
N TYR A 38 -7.67 1.26 -28.85
CA TYR A 38 -7.62 -0.02 -29.57
C TYR A 38 -9.01 -0.53 -29.99
N GLY A 39 -9.07 -1.45 -30.94
CA GLY A 39 -10.31 -2.12 -31.36
C GLY A 39 -10.38 -3.56 -30.90
N ARG A 40 -11.54 -4.04 -30.45
CA ARG A 40 -11.73 -5.40 -29.93
C ARG A 40 -12.83 -6.16 -30.68
N LEU A 41 -12.56 -7.41 -31.02
CA LEU A 41 -13.50 -8.37 -31.60
C LEU A 41 -13.74 -9.49 -30.59
N VAL A 42 -14.99 -9.78 -30.26
CA VAL A 42 -15.36 -10.83 -29.31
C VAL A 42 -16.21 -11.87 -30.01
N PHE A 43 -15.72 -13.11 -30.06
CA PHE A 43 -16.43 -14.27 -30.57
C PHE A 43 -16.94 -15.09 -29.40
N ASP A 44 -18.25 -15.28 -29.32
CA ASP A 44 -18.91 -16.03 -28.26
C ASP A 44 -19.55 -17.30 -28.83
N PHE A 45 -19.05 -18.45 -28.38
CA PHE A 45 -19.46 -19.79 -28.79
C PHE A 45 -20.44 -20.42 -27.79
N TYR A 46 -21.52 -19.70 -27.48
CA TYR A 46 -22.55 -20.05 -26.49
C TYR A 46 -23.21 -21.45 -26.57
N GLU A 47 -23.04 -22.20 -27.67
CA GLU A 47 -23.56 -23.57 -27.81
C GLU A 47 -22.52 -24.67 -27.51
N SER A 48 -21.25 -24.30 -27.29
CA SER A 48 -20.15 -25.22 -27.00
C SER A 48 -19.52 -24.88 -25.64
N PRO A 49 -19.28 -25.87 -24.77
CA PRO A 49 -18.59 -25.64 -23.51
C PRO A 49 -17.11 -25.27 -23.70
N ASP A 50 -16.52 -25.62 -24.86
CA ASP A 50 -15.15 -25.34 -25.22
C ASP A 50 -15.04 -24.47 -26.46
N LEU A 51 -14.04 -23.58 -26.49
CA LEU A 51 -13.67 -22.81 -27.66
C LEU A 51 -13.12 -23.73 -28.77
N PRO A 52 -13.62 -23.64 -30.02
CA PRO A 52 -13.08 -24.44 -31.11
C PRO A 52 -11.65 -24.01 -31.48
N GLU A 53 -10.84 -24.96 -31.96
CA GLU A 53 -9.48 -24.69 -32.44
C GLU A 53 -9.47 -23.54 -33.46
N TYR A 54 -8.57 -22.58 -33.25
CA TYR A 54 -8.49 -21.38 -34.08
C TYR A 54 -7.03 -20.98 -34.36
N LYS A 55 -6.83 -20.17 -35.40
CA LYS A 55 -5.55 -19.62 -35.79
C LYS A 55 -5.69 -18.17 -36.23
N VAL A 56 -5.00 -17.27 -35.55
CA VAL A 56 -4.94 -15.86 -35.92
C VAL A 56 -3.61 -15.55 -36.61
N SER A 57 -3.65 -14.89 -37.75
CA SER A 57 -2.45 -14.45 -38.46
C SER A 57 -2.65 -13.09 -39.12
N SER A 58 -1.65 -12.21 -39.00
CA SER A 58 -1.65 -10.89 -39.65
C SER A 58 -0.45 -10.79 -40.58
N LYS A 59 -0.70 -10.66 -41.89
CA LYS A 59 0.34 -10.50 -42.92
C LYS A 59 -0.11 -9.55 -44.02
N ASN A 60 0.78 -8.67 -44.47
CA ASN A 60 0.56 -7.73 -45.58
C ASN A 60 -0.72 -6.87 -45.45
N GLY A 61 -1.02 -6.40 -44.23
CA GLY A 61 -2.22 -5.59 -43.98
C GLY A 61 -3.53 -6.38 -44.02
N VAL A 62 -3.48 -7.72 -43.92
CA VAL A 62 -4.65 -8.58 -43.80
C VAL A 62 -4.55 -9.42 -42.53
N LEU A 63 -5.55 -9.31 -41.67
CA LEU A 63 -5.75 -10.17 -40.50
C LEU A 63 -6.71 -11.30 -40.87
N ILE A 64 -6.28 -12.54 -40.64
CA ILE A 64 -7.03 -13.77 -40.90
C ILE A 64 -7.23 -14.48 -39.57
N ILE A 65 -8.48 -14.76 -39.23
CA ILE A 65 -8.89 -15.58 -38.09
C ILE A 65 -9.53 -16.83 -38.68
N ALA A 66 -8.84 -17.96 -38.60
CA ALA A 66 -9.31 -19.25 -39.13
C ALA A 66 -9.75 -20.17 -37.99
N PHE A 67 -10.83 -20.93 -38.20
CA PHE A 67 -11.40 -21.89 -37.27
C PHE A 67 -11.36 -23.29 -37.89
N ALA A 68 -11.13 -24.32 -37.07
CA ALA A 68 -11.07 -25.71 -37.55
C ALA A 68 -12.41 -26.20 -38.11
N ASN A 69 -13.53 -25.69 -37.58
CA ASN A 69 -14.89 -26.03 -38.00
C ASN A 69 -15.57 -24.83 -38.67
N PRO A 70 -16.48 -25.04 -39.65
CA PRO A 70 -17.26 -23.97 -40.25
C PRO A 70 -18.11 -23.23 -39.21
N ILE A 71 -18.02 -21.90 -39.18
CA ILE A 71 -18.80 -21.04 -38.29
C ILE A 71 -19.98 -20.39 -39.01
N ALA A 72 -21.11 -20.30 -38.34
CA ALA A 72 -22.27 -19.56 -38.78
C ALA A 72 -22.41 -18.32 -37.90
N MET A 73 -22.09 -17.16 -38.47
CA MET A 73 -22.15 -15.88 -37.78
C MET A 73 -22.75 -14.81 -38.69
N ARG A 74 -23.48 -13.86 -38.11
CA ARG A 74 -23.82 -12.62 -38.80
C ARG A 74 -22.65 -11.68 -38.73
N LEU A 75 -22.18 -11.25 -39.91
CA LEU A 75 -21.09 -10.30 -39.99
C LEU A 75 -21.62 -8.90 -39.62
N THR A 76 -21.32 -8.43 -38.41
CA THR A 76 -21.50 -7.03 -38.00
C THR A 76 -20.62 -6.14 -38.89
N ASP A 77 -21.04 -4.90 -39.16
CA ASP A 77 -20.27 -3.96 -40.02
C ASP A 77 -19.01 -3.46 -39.26
N ILE A 78 -17.97 -4.29 -39.24
CA ILE A 78 -16.72 -4.03 -38.49
C ILE A 78 -16.08 -2.70 -38.91
N PRO A 79 -15.97 -2.34 -40.21
CA PRO A 79 -15.46 -1.03 -40.62
C PRO A 79 -16.26 0.17 -40.10
N ALA A 80 -17.55 0.01 -39.80
CA ALA A 80 -18.37 1.10 -39.25
C ALA A 80 -18.07 1.35 -37.76
N VAL A 81 -17.73 0.29 -37.00
CA VAL A 81 -17.42 0.37 -35.57
C VAL A 81 -15.94 0.65 -35.31
N LEU A 82 -15.04 0.09 -36.12
CA LEU A 82 -13.59 0.25 -36.03
C LEU A 82 -13.02 0.95 -37.28
N PRO A 83 -13.49 2.17 -37.61
CA PRO A 83 -13.11 2.85 -38.85
C PRO A 83 -11.61 3.15 -38.91
N ASP A 84 -10.94 3.34 -37.77
CA ASP A 84 -9.52 3.67 -37.73
C ASP A 84 -8.60 2.45 -37.94
N TYR A 85 -9.14 1.25 -37.76
CA TYR A 85 -8.37 0.00 -37.79
C TYR A 85 -8.67 -0.87 -39.02
N VAL A 86 -9.94 -1.00 -39.39
CA VAL A 86 -10.42 -1.97 -40.40
C VAL A 86 -11.06 -1.26 -41.60
N THR A 87 -10.64 -1.64 -42.81
CA THR A 87 -11.20 -1.12 -44.08
C THR A 87 -12.31 -2.01 -44.64
N VAL A 88 -12.17 -3.32 -44.49
CA VAL A 88 -13.12 -4.31 -45.03
C VAL A 88 -13.09 -5.56 -44.16
N ALA A 89 -14.24 -6.18 -43.96
CA ALA A 89 -14.38 -7.47 -43.30
C ALA A 89 -15.14 -8.43 -44.23
N ARG A 90 -14.66 -9.67 -44.35
CA ARG A 90 -15.34 -10.71 -45.11
C ARG A 90 -15.17 -12.09 -44.49
N LEU A 91 -16.23 -12.88 -44.53
CA LEU A 91 -16.17 -14.30 -44.21
C LEU A 91 -15.72 -15.09 -45.45
N ASP A 92 -14.89 -16.11 -45.26
CA ASP A 92 -14.45 -16.99 -46.34
C ASP A 92 -15.64 -17.85 -46.86
N PRO A 93 -15.63 -18.26 -48.15
CA PRO A 93 -16.75 -19.00 -48.75
C PRO A 93 -17.05 -20.35 -48.08
N ASP A 94 -16.03 -20.98 -47.49
CA ASP A 94 -16.12 -22.22 -46.72
C ASP A 94 -16.56 -21.99 -45.26
N ARG A 95 -16.71 -20.73 -44.85
CA ARG A 95 -17.04 -20.28 -43.51
C ARG A 95 -16.06 -20.74 -42.43
N THR A 96 -14.83 -21.06 -42.80
CA THR A 96 -13.78 -21.46 -41.86
C THR A 96 -12.87 -20.30 -41.47
N GLY A 97 -13.08 -19.09 -42.00
CA GLY A 97 -12.26 -17.95 -41.60
C GLY A 97 -12.89 -16.58 -41.83
N LEU A 98 -12.49 -15.63 -41.00
CA LEU A 98 -12.77 -14.20 -41.12
C LEU A 98 -11.51 -13.46 -41.60
N ARG A 99 -11.64 -12.67 -42.66
CA ARG A 99 -10.55 -11.84 -43.20
C ARG A 99 -10.87 -10.36 -43.07
N LEU A 100 -9.93 -9.63 -42.50
CA LEU A 100 -10.03 -8.19 -42.22
C LEU A 100 -8.90 -7.46 -42.94
N GLY A 101 -9.23 -6.49 -43.77
CA GLY A 101 -8.26 -5.58 -44.36
C GLY A 101 -7.93 -4.46 -43.38
N LEU A 102 -6.68 -4.33 -42.96
CA LEU A 102 -6.22 -3.35 -41.98
C LEU A 102 -5.79 -2.04 -42.66
N LYS A 103 -6.03 -0.89 -42.01
CA LYS A 103 -5.58 0.43 -42.49
C LYS A 103 -4.07 0.67 -42.37
N GLY A 104 -3.38 -0.11 -41.55
CA GLY A 104 -1.96 0.05 -41.27
C GLY A 104 -1.33 -1.21 -40.67
N ALA A 105 -0.08 -1.08 -40.22
CA ALA A 105 0.54 -2.09 -39.38
C ALA A 105 -0.04 -1.96 -37.96
N PHE A 106 -0.63 -3.03 -37.46
CA PHE A 106 -1.20 -3.10 -36.12
C PHE A 106 -0.64 -4.32 -35.40
N ARG A 107 -0.50 -4.21 -34.08
CA ARG A 107 -0.18 -5.33 -33.20
C ARG A 107 -1.49 -6.04 -32.87
N ILE A 108 -1.50 -7.37 -32.98
CA ILE A 108 -2.67 -8.19 -32.69
C ILE A 108 -2.46 -8.88 -31.35
N ASN A 109 -3.43 -8.72 -30.45
CA ASN A 109 -3.47 -9.41 -29.17
C ASN A 109 -4.69 -10.34 -29.15
N THR A 110 -4.55 -11.54 -28.60
CA THR A 110 -5.64 -12.53 -28.54
C THR A 110 -5.78 -13.06 -27.13
N LEU A 111 -7.00 -13.05 -26.59
CA LEU A 111 -7.31 -13.56 -25.26
C LEU A 111 -8.40 -14.62 -25.37
N VAL A 112 -8.36 -15.62 -24.48
CA VAL A 112 -9.37 -16.68 -24.39
C VAL A 112 -9.97 -16.68 -23.00
N ALA A 113 -11.28 -16.86 -22.91
CA ALA A 113 -12.01 -16.98 -21.65
C ALA A 113 -13.18 -17.95 -21.84
N GLY A 114 -13.01 -19.20 -21.38
CA GLY A 114 -14.00 -20.26 -21.59
C GLY A 114 -14.36 -20.45 -23.07
N GLU A 115 -15.63 -20.25 -23.39
CA GLU A 115 -16.21 -20.32 -24.73
C GLU A 115 -16.01 -19.05 -25.58
N LYS A 116 -15.28 -18.03 -25.09
CA LYS A 116 -15.12 -16.73 -25.75
C LYS A 116 -13.68 -16.50 -26.25
N LEU A 117 -13.54 -15.95 -27.46
CA LEU A 117 -12.28 -15.51 -28.06
C LEU A 117 -12.29 -14.00 -28.28
N PHE A 118 -11.27 -13.31 -27.77
CA PHE A 118 -11.06 -11.88 -27.94
C PHE A 118 -9.89 -11.65 -28.91
N VAL A 119 -10.06 -10.74 -29.87
CA VAL A 119 -9.01 -10.32 -30.81
C VAL A 119 -8.94 -8.80 -30.81
N ASP A 120 -7.85 -8.28 -30.25
CA ASP A 120 -7.58 -6.86 -30.14
C ASP A 120 -6.64 -6.39 -31.26
N ILE A 121 -6.96 -5.23 -31.82
CA ILE A 121 -6.20 -4.55 -32.88
C ILE A 121 -5.64 -3.26 -32.27
N LEU A 122 -4.34 -3.26 -32.02
CA LEU A 122 -3.61 -2.21 -31.32
C LEU A 122 -2.71 -1.42 -32.30
N PRO A 123 -2.52 -0.11 -32.12
CA PRO A 123 -1.49 0.67 -32.81
C PRO A 123 -0.11 0.01 -32.74
N ALA A 124 0.72 0.18 -33.78
CA ALA A 124 2.05 -0.42 -33.82
C ALA A 124 3.01 0.13 -32.74
N ASP A 125 2.76 1.34 -32.26
CA ASP A 125 3.51 2.10 -31.26
C ASP A 125 2.89 2.02 -29.84
N TRP A 126 2.01 1.04 -29.59
CA TRP A 126 1.40 0.83 -28.28
C TRP A 126 2.46 0.65 -27.17
N THR A 127 2.48 1.56 -26.21
CA THR A 127 3.41 1.59 -25.06
C THR A 127 2.75 1.29 -23.71
N GLY A 128 1.42 1.08 -23.68
CA GLY A 128 0.64 0.77 -22.49
C GLY A 128 0.57 -0.73 -22.15
N ILE A 129 -0.08 -1.05 -21.03
CA ILE A 129 -0.42 -2.42 -20.63
C ILE A 129 -1.37 -3.02 -21.70
N LEU A 130 -1.17 -4.28 -22.08
CA LEU A 130 -2.07 -4.92 -23.03
C LEU A 130 -3.48 -5.03 -22.44
N PRO A 131 -4.54 -4.80 -23.24
CA PRO A 131 -5.91 -4.92 -22.78
C PRO A 131 -6.19 -6.28 -22.12
N GLY A 132 -6.78 -6.26 -20.92
CA GLY A 132 -7.21 -7.46 -20.22
C GLY A 132 -8.58 -7.97 -20.66
N LEU A 133 -9.01 -9.11 -20.12
CA LEU A 133 -10.40 -9.58 -20.24
C LEU A 133 -11.36 -8.57 -19.59
N PRO A 134 -12.57 -8.35 -20.16
CA PRO A 134 -13.60 -7.51 -19.53
C PRO A 134 -13.96 -8.02 -18.13
N SER A 135 -14.23 -7.09 -17.20
CA SER A 135 -14.59 -7.40 -15.80
C SER A 135 -15.77 -8.37 -15.70
N GLU A 136 -16.82 -8.18 -16.50
CA GLU A 136 -18.01 -9.05 -16.50
C GLU A 136 -17.69 -10.52 -16.82
N VAL A 137 -16.71 -10.75 -17.69
CA VAL A 137 -16.27 -12.11 -18.08
C VAL A 137 -15.41 -12.73 -16.98
N ILE A 138 -14.61 -11.91 -16.30
CA ILE A 138 -13.84 -12.33 -15.14
C ILE A 138 -14.77 -12.68 -13.98
N ASP A 139 -15.83 -11.90 -13.77
CA ASP A 139 -16.85 -12.15 -12.75
C ASP A 139 -17.62 -13.45 -13.03
N GLU A 140 -17.95 -13.69 -14.30
CA GLU A 140 -18.60 -14.91 -14.77
C GLU A 140 -17.70 -16.15 -14.55
N LEU A 141 -16.42 -16.07 -14.96
CA LEU A 141 -15.45 -17.14 -14.74
C LEU A 141 -15.17 -17.37 -13.25
N SER A 142 -15.05 -16.30 -12.46
CA SER A 142 -14.83 -16.39 -11.01
C SER A 142 -16.04 -16.96 -10.29
N ARG A 143 -17.26 -16.71 -10.77
CA ARG A 143 -18.48 -17.35 -10.25
C ARG A 143 -18.51 -18.84 -10.60
N ARG A 144 -18.23 -19.22 -11.85
CA ARG A 144 -18.15 -20.63 -12.27
C ARG A 144 -17.07 -21.40 -11.50
N ALA A 145 -15.90 -20.78 -11.27
CA ALA A 145 -14.82 -21.36 -10.48
C ALA A 145 -15.21 -21.53 -9.00
N ARG A 146 -15.93 -20.56 -8.42
CA ARG A 146 -16.51 -20.67 -7.07
C ARG A 146 -17.49 -21.83 -6.97
N ASP A 147 -18.43 -21.94 -7.91
CA ASP A 147 -19.44 -23.00 -7.92
C ASP A 147 -18.79 -24.38 -8.05
N ALA A 148 -17.85 -24.53 -9.00
CA ALA A 148 -17.10 -25.78 -9.20
C ALA A 148 -16.27 -26.19 -7.96
N ALA A 149 -15.66 -25.22 -7.28
CA ALA A 149 -14.88 -25.48 -6.09
C ALA A 149 -15.74 -25.85 -4.87
N VAL A 150 -16.91 -25.23 -4.72
CA VAL A 150 -17.90 -25.61 -3.71
C VAL A 150 -18.36 -27.05 -3.94
N ASP A 151 -18.63 -27.43 -5.20
CA ASP A 151 -19.07 -28.78 -5.53
C ASP A 151 -17.96 -29.83 -5.34
N ALA A 152 -16.71 -29.52 -5.70
CA ALA A 152 -15.55 -30.37 -5.44
C ALA A 152 -15.30 -30.57 -3.93
N GLU A 153 -15.40 -29.50 -3.14
CA GLU A 153 -15.22 -29.56 -1.69
C GLU A 153 -16.36 -30.34 -1.01
N ARG A 154 -17.61 -30.20 -1.50
CA ARG A 154 -18.75 -31.02 -1.06
C ARG A 154 -18.53 -32.50 -1.32
N GLN A 155 -18.04 -32.86 -2.50
CA GLN A 155 -17.73 -34.25 -2.85
C GLN A 155 -16.61 -34.80 -1.97
N ARG A 156 -15.53 -34.05 -1.76
CA ARG A 156 -14.42 -34.42 -0.88
C ARG A 156 -14.88 -34.64 0.56
N LYS A 157 -15.73 -33.75 1.09
CA LYS A 157 -16.32 -33.88 2.44
C LYS A 157 -17.24 -35.10 2.54
N ALA A 158 -18.04 -35.38 1.52
CA ALA A 158 -18.91 -36.56 1.47
C ALA A 158 -18.10 -37.87 1.51
N GLU A 159 -16.96 -37.92 0.81
CA GLU A 159 -16.04 -39.07 0.86
C GLU A 159 -15.33 -39.21 2.21
N LEU A 160 -14.98 -38.09 2.85
CA LEU A 160 -14.31 -38.08 4.16
C LEU A 160 -15.24 -38.58 5.26
N VAL A 161 -16.51 -38.16 5.25
CA VAL A 161 -17.57 -38.62 6.16
C VAL A 161 -17.88 -40.11 5.95
N ALA A 162 -17.81 -40.62 4.71
CA ALA A 162 -17.95 -42.05 4.44
C ALA A 162 -16.78 -42.90 4.99
N SER A 163 -15.64 -42.27 5.33
CA SER A 163 -14.41 -42.94 5.76
C SER A 163 -14.11 -42.89 7.26
N GLY A 164 -14.76 -42.00 8.03
CA GLY A 164 -14.56 -41.87 9.48
C GLY A 164 -15.75 -41.20 10.17
N GLU A 165 -16.36 -41.90 11.14
CA GLU A 165 -17.55 -41.44 11.90
C GLU A 165 -17.22 -40.19 12.75
N PRO A 166 -17.70 -38.98 12.38
CA PRO A 166 -17.49 -37.77 13.18
C PRO A 166 -18.56 -37.68 14.29
N GLU A 167 -18.16 -37.28 15.50
CA GLU A 167 -19.03 -37.16 16.68
C GLU A 167 -18.86 -35.79 17.35
N VAL A 168 -19.96 -35.28 17.91
CA VAL A 168 -20.03 -34.00 18.66
C VAL A 168 -20.73 -34.21 20.00
N LYS A 169 -20.19 -33.64 21.07
CA LYS A 169 -20.75 -33.67 22.42
C LYS A 169 -21.14 -32.26 22.87
N LEU A 170 -22.41 -32.07 23.24
CA LEU A 170 -22.93 -30.83 23.84
C LEU A 170 -22.90 -30.92 25.38
N SER A 171 -22.35 -29.90 26.04
CA SER A 171 -22.37 -29.73 27.50
C SER A 171 -23.01 -28.38 27.86
N VAL A 172 -23.86 -28.34 28.89
CA VAL A 172 -24.53 -27.12 29.37
C VAL A 172 -24.06 -26.79 30.79
N GLY A 173 -23.49 -25.60 31.00
CA GLY A 173 -23.03 -25.09 32.29
C GLY A 173 -23.78 -23.83 32.71
N ARG A 174 -24.18 -23.72 33.98
CA ARG A 174 -24.89 -22.54 34.51
C ARG A 174 -24.00 -21.78 35.48
N ASN A 175 -23.70 -20.52 35.18
CA ASN A 175 -22.92 -19.62 36.02
C ASN A 175 -23.83 -18.54 36.65
N PRO A 176 -23.35 -17.77 37.66
CA PRO A 176 -24.17 -16.77 38.34
C PRO A 176 -24.67 -15.61 37.47
N THR A 177 -23.94 -15.27 36.41
CA THR A 177 -24.21 -14.12 35.54
C THR A 177 -24.55 -14.49 34.10
N PHE A 178 -24.29 -15.74 33.69
CA PHE A 178 -24.56 -16.22 32.32
C PHE A 178 -24.72 -17.75 32.25
N ILE A 179 -25.23 -18.26 31.14
CA ILE A 179 -25.36 -19.69 30.82
C ILE A 179 -24.42 -20.04 29.68
N ARG A 180 -23.66 -21.13 29.81
CA ARG A 180 -22.67 -21.58 28.82
C ARG A 180 -23.10 -22.87 28.13
N LEU A 181 -23.16 -22.85 26.80
CA LEU A 181 -23.30 -24.04 25.94
C LEU A 181 -21.93 -24.35 25.32
N GLN A 182 -21.42 -25.57 25.46
CA GLN A 182 -20.12 -25.99 24.93
C GLN A 182 -20.28 -27.19 23.99
N PHE A 183 -19.65 -27.14 22.81
CA PHE A 183 -19.66 -28.19 21.81
C PHE A 183 -18.24 -28.72 21.61
N ASP A 184 -18.01 -30.01 21.89
CA ASP A 184 -16.71 -30.68 21.76
C ASP A 184 -16.75 -31.72 20.62
N TRP A 185 -15.89 -31.56 19.61
CA TRP A 185 -15.80 -32.40 18.42
C TRP A 185 -14.60 -33.36 18.45
N ASN A 186 -14.76 -34.57 17.86
CA ASN A 186 -13.66 -35.54 17.74
C ASN A 186 -12.71 -35.25 16.55
N LEU A 187 -13.13 -34.41 15.60
CA LEU A 187 -12.38 -33.96 14.43
C LEU A 187 -12.43 -32.42 14.35
N ASP A 188 -11.44 -31.84 13.68
CA ASP A 188 -11.43 -30.40 13.40
C ASP A 188 -12.62 -30.05 12.49
N THR A 189 -13.43 -29.08 12.87
CA THR A 189 -14.59 -28.61 12.11
C THR A 189 -14.67 -27.10 12.21
N GLY A 190 -15.17 -26.40 11.19
CA GLY A 190 -15.43 -24.96 11.30
C GLY A 190 -16.83 -24.69 11.82
N ALA A 191 -17.02 -23.58 12.55
CA ALA A 191 -18.33 -23.11 12.98
C ALA A 191 -18.57 -21.65 12.60
N LYS A 192 -19.81 -21.31 12.24
CA LYS A 192 -20.25 -19.93 11.98
C LYS A 192 -21.44 -19.59 12.88
N PHE A 193 -21.35 -18.48 13.59
CA PHE A 193 -22.42 -18.00 14.47
C PHE A 193 -23.01 -16.71 13.89
N ALA A 194 -24.34 -16.63 13.81
CA ALA A 194 -25.07 -15.44 13.43
C ALA A 194 -26.22 -15.20 14.42
N PHE A 195 -26.42 -13.96 14.83
CA PHE A 195 -27.51 -13.57 15.72
C PHE A 195 -28.34 -12.45 15.10
N GLU A 196 -29.62 -12.75 14.86
CA GLU A 196 -30.64 -11.83 14.37
C GLU A 196 -31.81 -11.86 15.36
N PRO A 197 -31.91 -10.89 16.31
CA PRO A 197 -32.91 -10.95 17.37
C PRO A 197 -34.33 -11.25 16.85
N PRO A 198 -35.04 -12.25 17.41
CA PRO A 198 -34.70 -13.05 18.59
C PRO A 198 -33.99 -14.39 18.31
N GLN A 199 -33.46 -14.65 17.11
CA GLN A 199 -32.87 -15.94 16.71
C GLN A 199 -31.34 -15.89 16.61
N ALA A 200 -30.64 -16.91 17.12
CA ALA A 200 -29.27 -17.22 16.70
C ALA A 200 -29.22 -18.52 15.91
N ARG A 201 -28.34 -18.56 14.92
CA ARG A 201 -27.99 -19.74 14.14
C ARG A 201 -26.50 -20.04 14.30
N LEU A 202 -26.20 -21.24 14.75
CA LEU A 202 -24.84 -21.79 14.78
C LEU A 202 -24.74 -22.91 13.74
N HIS A 203 -23.89 -22.72 12.74
CA HIS A 203 -23.67 -23.66 11.65
C HIS A 203 -22.33 -24.37 11.83
N PHE A 204 -22.31 -25.70 11.86
CA PHE A 204 -21.10 -26.52 11.84
C PHE A 204 -20.86 -27.10 10.45
N ALA A 205 -19.60 -27.06 9.97
CA ALA A 205 -19.24 -27.51 8.63
C ALA A 205 -19.38 -29.03 8.39
N LEU A 206 -19.52 -29.83 9.46
CA LEU A 206 -19.73 -31.28 9.38
C LEU A 206 -21.23 -31.61 9.52
N PRO A 207 -21.79 -32.48 8.64
CA PRO A 207 -23.20 -32.86 8.67
C PRO A 207 -23.48 -33.99 9.69
N VAL A 208 -23.26 -33.69 10.98
CA VAL A 208 -23.47 -34.62 12.11
C VAL A 208 -24.67 -34.17 12.96
N PRO A 209 -25.65 -35.06 13.23
CA PRO A 209 -26.78 -34.71 14.08
C PRO A 209 -26.35 -34.31 15.49
N LEU A 210 -26.83 -33.15 15.96
CA LEU A 210 -26.60 -32.66 17.32
C LEU A 210 -27.58 -33.29 18.31
N ASP A 211 -27.08 -33.93 19.36
CA ASP A 211 -27.92 -34.38 20.48
C ASP A 211 -28.30 -33.18 21.37
N LEU A 212 -29.58 -32.79 21.33
CA LEU A 212 -30.13 -31.67 22.09
C LEU A 212 -30.89 -32.10 23.34
N PHE A 213 -30.88 -33.39 23.69
CA PHE A 213 -31.72 -33.93 24.77
C PHE A 213 -31.50 -33.20 26.10
N ASP A 214 -30.24 -33.05 26.52
CA ASP A 214 -29.90 -32.42 27.81
C ASP A 214 -30.30 -30.93 27.86
N LEU A 215 -30.14 -30.19 26.75
CA LEU A 215 -30.55 -28.79 26.67
C LEU A 215 -32.08 -28.62 26.70
N LYS A 216 -32.82 -29.52 26.01
CA LYS A 216 -34.29 -29.50 26.02
C LYS A 216 -34.89 -29.97 27.35
N ALA A 217 -34.21 -30.86 28.07
CA ALA A 217 -34.66 -31.35 29.37
C ALA A 217 -34.64 -30.25 30.46
N SER A 218 -33.75 -29.25 30.33
CA SER A 218 -33.65 -28.11 31.25
C SER A 218 -33.46 -26.78 30.50
N LEU A 219 -34.44 -26.40 29.67
CA LEU A 219 -34.39 -25.16 28.89
C LEU A 219 -34.42 -23.93 29.82
N PRO A 220 -33.41 -23.04 29.78
CA PRO A 220 -33.41 -21.80 30.57
C PRO A 220 -34.49 -20.81 30.12
N THR A 221 -34.87 -19.89 31.01
CA THR A 221 -35.90 -18.86 30.73
C THR A 221 -35.51 -17.89 29.62
N GLU A 222 -34.22 -17.77 29.36
CA GLU A 222 -33.60 -16.90 28.36
C GLU A 222 -33.67 -17.52 26.94
N ILE A 223 -33.91 -18.84 26.83
CA ILE A 223 -34.06 -19.57 25.56
C ILE A 223 -35.52 -20.00 25.40
N VAL A 224 -36.20 -19.45 24.41
CA VAL A 224 -37.59 -19.77 24.05
C VAL A 224 -37.69 -21.11 23.32
N SER A 225 -36.77 -21.39 22.39
CA SER A 225 -36.76 -22.67 21.66
C SER A 225 -35.38 -23.04 21.13
N VAL A 226 -35.15 -24.35 20.92
CA VAL A 226 -33.95 -24.88 20.28
C VAL A 226 -34.28 -25.98 19.28
N ALA A 227 -33.73 -25.86 18.07
CA ALA A 227 -33.86 -26.83 16.99
C ALA A 227 -32.50 -27.13 16.36
N SER A 228 -32.35 -28.30 15.77
CA SER A 228 -31.19 -28.63 14.94
C SER A 228 -31.66 -29.21 13.60
N GLU A 229 -30.96 -28.85 12.54
CA GLU A 229 -31.18 -29.31 11.17
C GLU A 229 -29.86 -29.79 10.59
N VAL A 230 -29.85 -30.97 9.96
CA VAL A 230 -28.66 -31.50 9.28
C VAL A 230 -28.89 -31.37 7.78
N THR A 231 -27.99 -30.68 7.09
CA THR A 231 -28.00 -30.49 5.65
C THR A 231 -26.76 -31.14 5.03
N LEU A 232 -26.67 -31.17 3.70
CA LEU A 232 -25.45 -31.61 3.01
C LEU A 232 -24.26 -30.67 3.25
N ASP A 233 -24.53 -29.40 3.57
CA ASP A 233 -23.52 -28.37 3.78
C ASP A 233 -23.01 -28.30 5.23
N GLY A 234 -23.70 -28.96 6.18
CA GLY A 234 -23.34 -28.94 7.59
C GLY A 234 -24.52 -29.18 8.54
N SER A 235 -24.32 -28.89 9.82
CA SER A 235 -25.34 -29.03 10.87
C SER A 235 -25.65 -27.68 11.49
N ASP A 236 -26.90 -27.26 11.39
CA ASP A 236 -27.39 -26.02 11.97
C ASP A 236 -28.02 -26.28 13.35
N LEU A 237 -27.75 -25.37 14.27
CA LEU A 237 -28.44 -25.20 15.54
C LEU A 237 -29.14 -23.84 15.52
N ILE A 238 -30.45 -23.83 15.70
CA ILE A 238 -31.28 -22.64 15.74
C ILE A 238 -31.77 -22.45 17.17
N LEU A 239 -31.38 -21.34 17.79
CA LEU A 239 -31.78 -20.92 19.13
C LEU A 239 -32.70 -19.70 19.00
N THR A 240 -33.84 -19.70 19.68
CA THR A 240 -34.69 -18.52 19.84
C THR A 240 -34.60 -18.03 21.27
N PHE A 241 -34.27 -16.75 21.47
CA PHE A 241 -34.08 -16.13 22.77
C PHE A 241 -35.29 -15.28 23.19
N ALA A 242 -35.36 -14.99 24.48
CA ALA A 242 -36.30 -14.01 25.02
C ALA A 242 -35.90 -12.58 24.62
N GLU A 243 -36.86 -11.65 24.64
CA GLU A 243 -36.68 -10.25 24.23
C GLU A 243 -35.61 -9.55 25.07
N GLY A 244 -34.54 -9.04 24.44
CA GLY A 244 -33.43 -8.33 25.10
C GLY A 244 -32.28 -9.22 25.60
N VAL A 245 -32.23 -10.50 25.21
CA VAL A 245 -31.11 -11.41 25.52
C VAL A 245 -30.15 -11.44 24.34
N GLU A 246 -28.88 -11.08 24.56
CA GLU A 246 -27.84 -11.16 23.53
C GLU A 246 -26.82 -12.26 23.89
N PRO A 247 -26.61 -13.26 23.00
CA PRO A 247 -25.62 -14.30 23.20
C PRO A 247 -24.21 -13.87 22.73
N ARG A 248 -23.18 -14.35 23.42
CA ARG A 248 -21.77 -14.20 23.06
C ARG A 248 -21.19 -15.54 22.61
N PHE A 249 -20.48 -15.57 21.48
CA PHE A 249 -19.90 -16.79 20.91
C PHE A 249 -18.37 -16.79 20.99
N TYR A 250 -17.77 -17.94 21.29
CA TYR A 250 -16.33 -18.14 21.36
C TYR A 250 -15.91 -19.42 20.64
N GLU A 251 -14.83 -19.33 19.87
CA GLU A 251 -14.09 -20.49 19.36
C GLU A 251 -12.82 -20.67 20.20
N ASN A 252 -12.81 -21.67 21.09
CA ASN A 252 -11.65 -21.95 21.94
C ASN A 252 -10.57 -22.71 21.16
N THR A 253 -10.99 -23.67 20.34
CA THR A 253 -10.14 -24.46 19.44
C THR A 253 -10.98 -24.91 18.24
N LYS A 254 -10.35 -25.44 17.19
CA LYS A 254 -11.04 -26.07 16.03
C LYS A 254 -11.92 -27.29 16.36
N ARG A 255 -11.98 -27.67 17.63
CA ARG A 255 -12.81 -28.76 18.16
C ARG A 255 -13.72 -28.33 19.30
N GLN A 256 -13.64 -27.08 19.77
CA GLN A 256 -14.36 -26.63 20.95
C GLN A 256 -14.98 -25.24 20.72
N TYR A 257 -16.30 -25.20 20.74
CA TYR A 257 -17.11 -24.00 20.52
C TYR A 257 -18.00 -23.70 21.71
N VAL A 258 -18.18 -22.43 22.04
CA VAL A 258 -18.88 -21.99 23.25
C VAL A 258 -19.87 -20.85 22.94
N ILE A 259 -21.08 -20.92 23.50
CA ILE A 259 -22.05 -19.81 23.53
C ILE A 259 -22.35 -19.46 24.99
N ASP A 260 -22.09 -18.21 25.38
CA ASP A 260 -22.51 -17.63 26.65
C ASP A 260 -23.76 -16.77 26.47
N ILE A 261 -24.72 -16.88 27.38
CA ILE A 261 -26.00 -16.16 27.33
C ILE A 261 -26.12 -15.36 28.62
N ASP A 262 -26.08 -14.05 28.52
CA ASP A 262 -26.10 -13.16 29.69
C ASP A 262 -27.49 -13.05 30.30
N LEU A 263 -27.54 -12.88 31.63
CA LEU A 263 -28.77 -12.67 32.38
C LEU A 263 -29.06 -11.16 32.43
N GLN A 264 -30.22 -10.74 31.90
CA GLN A 264 -30.60 -9.33 31.66
C GLN A 264 -30.54 -8.44 32.90
N ASP A 265 -29.57 -7.53 32.95
CA ASP A 265 -29.68 -6.23 33.61
C ASP A 265 -28.56 -5.29 33.10
N GLY A 266 -28.90 -4.39 32.14
CA GLY A 266 -28.11 -3.19 31.81
C GLY A 266 -28.05 -2.79 30.31
N PRO A 267 -28.37 -1.53 29.92
CA PRO A 267 -28.07 -0.98 28.59
C PRO A 267 -26.72 -0.24 28.56
N GLU A 268 -25.93 -0.45 27.51
CA GLU A 268 -24.57 0.11 27.34
C GLU A 268 -24.56 1.48 26.63
N ALA A 269 -23.69 2.36 27.13
CA ALA A 269 -23.11 3.47 26.36
C ALA A 269 -21.88 2.95 25.61
N VAL A 270 -21.48 3.61 24.51
CA VAL A 270 -20.18 3.35 23.88
C VAL A 270 -19.10 3.74 24.87
N ASP A 271 -18.57 2.71 25.52
CA ASP A 271 -17.58 2.83 26.56
C ASP A 271 -16.19 2.86 25.92
N ILE A 272 -15.44 3.95 26.14
CA ILE A 272 -14.04 4.06 25.71
C ILE A 272 -13.20 2.94 26.37
N PHE A 273 -13.61 2.47 27.56
CA PHE A 273 -12.99 1.31 28.22
C PHE A 273 -13.26 -0.01 27.49
N SER A 274 -14.25 -0.05 26.60
CA SER A 274 -14.49 -1.19 25.71
C SER A 274 -13.44 -1.28 24.59
N LEU A 275 -12.68 -0.22 24.30
CA LEU A 275 -11.59 -0.23 23.31
C LEU A 275 -10.23 -0.66 23.89
N LEU A 276 -10.18 -1.01 25.18
CA LEU A 276 -8.95 -1.42 25.88
C LEU A 276 -8.82 -2.95 25.97
N PRO A 277 -7.67 -3.55 25.63
CA PRO A 277 -7.45 -4.99 25.85
C PRO A 277 -7.46 -5.32 27.35
N GLN A 278 -8.06 -6.46 27.71
CA GLN A 278 -8.00 -6.97 29.09
C GLN A 278 -6.53 -7.26 29.47
N ALA A 279 -6.00 -6.48 30.40
CA ALA A 279 -4.59 -6.48 30.77
C ALA A 279 -4.10 -7.83 31.30
N GLN A 280 -3.17 -8.47 30.59
CA GLN A 280 -2.14 -9.30 31.21
C GLN A 280 -0.88 -8.46 31.40
N VAL A 281 -0.65 -8.06 32.65
CA VAL A 281 0.56 -7.34 33.07
C VAL A 281 1.75 -8.29 33.04
N VAL A 282 2.66 -8.07 32.08
CA VAL A 282 4.04 -8.55 32.13
C VAL A 282 4.94 -7.33 32.01
N VAL A 283 5.66 -7.02 33.09
CA VAL A 283 6.64 -5.94 33.16
C VAL A 283 7.97 -6.44 32.60
N PRO A 284 8.61 -5.73 31.64
CA PRO A 284 10.03 -5.89 31.37
C PRO A 284 10.84 -4.70 31.91
N ASP A 285 11.92 -5.04 32.60
CA ASP A 285 12.94 -4.13 33.13
C ASP A 285 13.76 -3.46 32.01
N SER A 286 14.16 -2.22 32.28
CA SER A 286 15.06 -1.39 31.47
C SER A 286 16.52 -1.80 31.64
N SER A 287 17.30 -1.83 30.55
CA SER A 287 18.65 -1.24 30.48
C SER A 287 19.28 -1.30 29.09
N ALA A 288 19.39 -0.11 28.48
CA ALA A 288 20.59 0.54 27.96
C ALA A 288 21.60 -0.17 27.01
N GLN A 289 21.88 0.58 25.93
CA GLN A 289 23.18 0.87 25.26
C GLN A 289 23.53 0.19 23.92
N THR A 290 23.52 1.08 22.91
CA THR A 290 24.14 1.02 21.59
C THR A 290 25.66 1.19 21.68
N GLU A 291 26.43 0.41 20.91
CA GLU A 291 27.73 0.84 20.38
C GLU A 291 27.97 0.18 19.02
N ALA A 292 28.02 1.00 17.98
CA ALA A 292 28.42 0.65 16.62
C ALA A 292 29.87 1.10 16.40
N ALA A 293 30.74 0.19 15.96
CA ALA A 293 32.11 0.49 15.54
C ALA A 293 32.20 0.40 14.02
N VAL A 294 32.59 1.50 13.36
CA VAL A 294 32.96 1.55 11.95
C VAL A 294 34.47 1.78 11.87
N ASN A 295 35.17 0.84 11.22
CA ASN A 295 36.56 0.99 10.80
C ASN A 295 36.64 1.87 9.55
N SER A 296 37.65 2.75 9.50
CA SER A 296 38.18 3.29 8.25
C SER A 296 39.71 3.24 8.30
N ASP A 297 40.30 2.36 7.49
CA ASP A 297 41.68 2.45 7.03
C ASP A 297 41.76 3.47 5.88
N ASP A 298 42.67 4.44 5.95
CA ASP A 298 43.49 4.82 4.79
C ASP A 298 44.78 5.58 5.18
N VAL A 299 45.74 5.49 4.27
CA VAL A 299 47.19 5.52 4.38
C VAL A 299 47.81 6.92 4.58
N SER A 300 48.77 7.00 5.51
CA SER A 300 49.66 8.15 5.72
C SER A 300 50.90 8.13 4.81
N MET A 301 51.23 9.30 4.24
CA MET A 301 52.59 9.67 3.81
C MET A 301 52.97 11.00 4.50
N PRO A 302 54.19 11.15 5.04
CA PRO A 302 54.55 12.34 5.83
C PRO A 302 54.88 13.53 4.90
N ARG A 303 54.13 14.62 5.03
CA ARG A 303 54.57 15.96 4.60
C ARG A 303 55.19 16.65 5.81
N GLU A 304 56.44 17.10 5.68
CA GLU A 304 57.05 18.02 6.64
C GLU A 304 56.15 19.27 6.74
N THR A 305 55.53 19.49 7.90
CA THR A 305 54.72 20.67 8.20
C THR A 305 55.63 21.88 8.36
N PRO A 306 55.42 22.99 7.62
CA PRO A 306 56.20 24.21 7.79
C PRO A 306 56.05 24.76 9.22
N ILE A 307 57.14 25.34 9.76
CA ILE A 307 57.18 25.89 11.12
C ILE A 307 57.02 27.42 11.03
N VAL A 308 56.14 27.99 11.86
CA VAL A 308 55.94 29.43 12.01
C VAL A 308 56.58 29.87 13.32
N ARG A 309 57.52 30.82 13.24
CA ARG A 309 58.21 31.39 14.42
C ARG A 309 57.74 32.82 14.64
N PRO A 310 57.01 33.10 15.73
CA PRO A 310 56.56 34.46 16.01
C PRO A 310 57.74 35.37 16.38
N GLU A 311 57.71 36.62 15.91
CA GLU A 311 58.71 37.65 16.22
C GLU A 311 58.11 38.67 17.19
N VAL A 312 58.82 38.94 18.30
CA VAL A 312 58.39 39.92 19.30
C VAL A 312 59.20 41.20 19.13
N THR A 313 58.51 42.33 19.00
CA THR A 313 59.12 43.66 18.93
C THR A 313 58.40 44.62 19.87
N THR A 314 59.05 45.72 20.25
CA THR A 314 58.45 46.75 21.12
C THR A 314 58.44 48.11 20.44
N ILE A 315 57.31 48.80 20.46
CA ILE A 315 57.18 50.18 20.01
C ILE A 315 56.65 51.00 21.17
N GLY A 316 57.52 51.79 21.81
CA GLY A 316 57.17 52.51 23.04
C GLY A 316 56.83 51.54 24.18
N ALA A 317 55.62 51.64 24.73
CA ALA A 317 55.11 50.73 25.76
C ALA A 317 54.28 49.56 25.20
N THR A 318 54.14 49.46 23.87
CA THR A 318 53.34 48.41 23.21
C THR A 318 54.23 47.27 22.74
N VAL A 319 53.88 46.04 23.11
CA VAL A 319 54.52 44.80 22.65
C VAL A 319 53.79 44.30 21.41
N ARG A 320 54.52 43.99 20.34
CA ARG A 320 53.99 43.48 19.07
C ARG A 320 54.50 42.06 18.85
N VAL A 321 53.60 41.11 18.63
CA VAL A 321 53.90 39.72 18.27
C VAL A 321 53.45 39.49 16.84
N ALA A 322 54.40 39.34 15.92
CA ALA A 322 54.14 39.07 14.51
C ALA A 322 54.21 37.57 14.23
N PHE A 323 53.18 37.02 13.61
CA PHE A 323 53.06 35.62 13.19
C PHE A 323 53.20 35.55 11.66
N PRO A 324 54.39 35.23 11.13
CA PRO A 324 54.62 35.22 9.70
C PRO A 324 54.16 33.91 9.06
N PHE A 325 53.04 33.94 8.32
CA PHE A 325 52.55 32.79 7.56
C PHE A 325 53.01 32.86 6.09
N ALA A 326 53.26 31.70 5.48
CA ALA A 326 53.63 31.59 4.06
C ALA A 326 52.42 31.64 3.10
N VAL A 327 51.21 31.53 3.65
CA VAL A 327 49.93 31.62 2.95
C VAL A 327 48.97 32.47 3.79
N ARG A 328 47.97 33.07 3.14
CA ARG A 328 46.88 33.73 3.88
C ARG A 328 46.24 32.71 4.83
N THR A 329 46.19 33.07 6.10
CA THR A 329 45.72 32.21 7.19
C THR A 329 44.56 32.93 7.88
N ALA A 330 43.41 32.27 8.02
CA ALA A 330 42.29 32.82 8.77
C ALA A 330 42.58 32.78 10.26
N ALA A 331 42.07 33.77 11.00
CA ALA A 331 42.30 33.85 12.43
C ALA A 331 41.06 34.31 13.21
N ALA A 332 41.04 33.98 14.50
CA ALA A 332 40.13 34.59 15.47
C ALA A 332 40.91 34.94 16.72
N VAL A 333 40.65 36.12 17.28
CA VAL A 333 41.29 36.57 18.53
C VAL A 333 40.22 37.13 19.44
N PHE A 334 40.14 36.58 20.64
CA PHE A 334 39.23 37.05 21.67
C PHE A 334 39.89 37.01 23.05
N ARG A 335 39.40 37.84 23.95
CA ARG A 335 39.90 37.92 25.32
C ARG A 335 38.82 37.42 26.27
N ARG A 336 39.20 36.51 27.15
CA ARG A 336 38.36 35.99 28.21
C ARG A 336 39.12 36.07 29.54
N GLY A 337 38.65 36.93 30.44
CA GLY A 337 39.40 37.29 31.65
C GLY A 337 40.78 37.88 31.29
N ASP A 338 41.83 37.35 31.91
CA ASP A 338 43.21 37.75 31.67
C ASP A 338 43.90 36.94 30.56
N ILE A 339 43.16 36.08 29.84
CA ILE A 339 43.70 35.23 28.78
C ILE A 339 43.28 35.75 27.41
N VAL A 340 44.26 35.94 26.53
CA VAL A 340 44.05 36.16 25.10
C VAL A 340 44.18 34.84 24.36
N TRP A 341 43.15 34.50 23.60
CA TRP A 341 43.09 33.32 22.76
C TRP A 341 43.29 33.75 21.31
N LEU A 342 44.21 33.09 20.60
CA LEU A 342 44.40 33.26 19.17
C LEU A 342 44.23 31.93 18.47
N PHE A 343 43.36 31.88 17.47
CA PHE A 343 43.13 30.73 16.60
C PHE A 343 43.72 31.04 15.23
N PHE A 344 44.47 30.11 14.66
CA PHE A 344 45.00 30.19 13.31
C PHE A 344 44.69 28.91 12.54
N ASP A 345 43.95 29.02 11.43
CA ASP A 345 43.61 27.88 10.57
C ASP A 345 44.80 27.48 9.71
N THR A 346 45.71 26.71 10.30
CA THR A 346 46.94 26.30 9.64
C THR A 346 47.40 24.93 10.12
N ALA A 347 47.87 24.13 9.16
CA ALA A 347 48.60 22.89 9.46
C ALA A 347 50.07 23.15 9.86
N SER A 348 50.53 24.40 9.81
CA SER A 348 51.90 24.78 10.19
C SER A 348 52.05 24.80 11.71
N THR A 349 53.13 24.24 12.27
CA THR A 349 53.35 24.28 13.73
C THR A 349 53.84 25.65 14.15
N ILE A 350 53.20 26.28 15.15
CA ILE A 350 53.67 27.54 15.74
C ILE A 350 54.62 27.22 16.90
N GLU A 351 55.85 27.72 16.85
CA GLU A 351 56.82 27.61 17.96
C GLU A 351 56.72 28.82 18.90
N GLN A 352 57.27 28.69 20.11
CA GLN A 352 57.44 29.86 21.00
C GLN A 352 58.43 30.87 20.40
N PRO A 353 58.25 32.18 20.67
CA PRO A 353 59.19 33.19 20.21
C PRO A 353 60.60 32.94 20.80
N PRO A 354 61.68 33.07 20.00
CA PRO A 354 63.04 32.84 20.48
C PRO A 354 63.50 33.88 21.53
N ASP A 355 62.92 35.07 21.52
CA ASP A 355 63.10 36.10 22.55
C ASP A 355 61.76 36.45 23.19
N MET A 356 61.56 35.97 24.41
CA MET A 356 60.37 36.24 25.21
C MET A 356 60.53 37.44 26.16
N SER A 357 61.71 38.07 26.24
CA SER A 357 62.00 39.09 27.27
C SER A 357 61.04 40.29 27.23
N ALA A 358 60.70 40.75 26.03
CA ALA A 358 59.71 41.80 25.82
C ALA A 358 58.28 41.32 26.10
N LEU A 359 57.94 40.08 25.74
CA LEU A 359 56.61 39.51 25.94
C LEU A 359 56.30 39.25 27.42
N MET A 360 57.31 38.82 28.19
CA MET A 360 57.23 38.59 29.63
C MET A 360 56.97 39.88 30.44
N SER A 361 57.10 41.07 29.82
CA SER A 361 56.70 42.32 30.46
C SER A 361 55.18 42.54 30.50
N VAL A 362 54.42 41.79 29.68
CA VAL A 362 52.96 41.93 29.52
C VAL A 362 52.19 40.61 29.64
N ALA A 363 52.86 39.45 29.54
CA ALA A 363 52.24 38.13 29.62
C ALA A 363 53.08 37.15 30.47
N ASP A 364 52.43 36.36 31.31
CA ASP A 364 53.04 35.34 32.17
C ASP A 364 53.25 33.99 31.45
N SER A 365 52.47 33.72 30.39
CA SER A 365 52.58 32.48 29.61
C SER A 365 52.38 32.70 28.10
N PHE A 366 52.92 31.77 27.32
CA PHE A 366 52.69 31.64 25.88
C PHE A 366 52.63 30.15 25.55
N ASP A 367 51.40 29.62 25.49
CA ASP A 367 51.14 28.20 25.30
C ASP A 367 50.57 27.99 23.90
N VAL A 368 51.13 27.03 23.16
CA VAL A 368 50.63 26.64 21.83
C VAL A 368 50.00 25.26 21.91
N VAL A 369 48.73 25.16 21.54
CA VAL A 369 47.95 23.94 21.55
C VAL A 369 47.53 23.61 20.11
N PRO A 370 48.01 22.50 19.53
CA PRO A 370 47.54 22.05 18.23
C PRO A 370 46.13 21.43 18.37
N ALA A 371 45.22 21.81 17.48
CA ALA A 371 43.84 21.32 17.45
C ALA A 371 43.40 21.08 16.00
N ASN A 372 43.40 19.82 15.55
CA ASN A 372 42.92 19.32 14.25
C ASN A 372 42.85 20.34 13.09
N GLY A 373 44.01 20.73 12.52
CA GLY A 373 44.08 21.68 11.39
C GLY A 373 44.17 23.16 11.79
N THR A 374 44.10 23.46 13.09
CA THR A 374 44.19 24.78 13.70
C THR A 374 45.29 24.81 14.76
N GLN A 375 45.98 25.94 14.90
CA GLN A 375 46.91 26.21 15.99
C GLN A 375 46.29 27.24 16.94
N ILE A 376 46.18 26.90 18.22
CA ILE A 376 45.63 27.77 19.25
C ILE A 376 46.78 28.29 20.10
N VAL A 377 46.93 29.61 20.18
CA VAL A 377 47.89 30.26 21.08
C VAL A 377 47.12 30.87 22.24
N ARG A 378 47.50 30.49 23.46
CA ARG A 378 46.97 31.05 24.71
C ARG A 378 48.04 31.90 25.37
N MET A 379 47.66 33.12 25.75
CA MET A 379 48.55 34.04 26.45
C MET A 379 47.87 34.59 27.69
N HIS A 380 48.41 34.28 28.87
CA HIS A 380 47.97 34.88 30.12
C HIS A 380 48.62 36.25 30.31
N LEU A 381 47.85 37.33 30.36
CA LEU A 381 48.34 38.70 30.52
C LEU A 381 48.62 39.01 31.99
N SER A 382 49.78 39.59 32.28
CA SER A 382 50.17 39.99 33.64
C SER A 382 49.64 41.37 34.05
N GLN A 383 49.13 42.14 33.09
CA GLN A 383 48.54 43.47 33.27
C GLN A 383 47.36 43.65 32.32
N ASP A 384 46.38 44.47 32.71
CA ASP A 384 45.24 44.80 31.84
C ASP A 384 45.69 45.70 30.67
N ARG A 385 45.95 45.07 29.51
CA ARG A 385 46.37 45.74 28.27
C ARG A 385 45.35 45.52 27.16
N LEU A 386 45.24 46.48 26.24
CA LEU A 386 44.42 46.35 25.05
C LEU A 386 45.13 45.46 24.03
N ALA A 387 44.41 44.48 23.48
CA ALA A 387 44.84 43.64 22.39
C ALA A 387 44.21 44.12 21.09
N THR A 388 45.02 44.35 20.05
CA THR A 388 44.56 44.68 18.69
C THR A 388 45.25 43.78 17.68
N LEU A 389 44.54 43.36 16.64
CA LEU A 389 45.10 42.50 15.59
C LEU A 389 45.06 43.20 14.23
N ALA A 390 46.22 43.28 13.58
CA ALA A 390 46.35 43.83 12.23
C ALA A 390 46.98 42.82 11.28
N SER A 391 46.59 42.86 10.01
CA SER A 391 47.22 42.09 8.95
C SER A 391 48.32 42.92 8.27
N GLU A 392 49.56 42.42 8.28
CA GLU A 392 50.70 42.98 7.55
C GLU A 392 51.18 41.96 6.50
N GLY A 393 50.72 42.10 5.25
CA GLY A 393 51.00 41.14 4.18
C GLY A 393 50.30 39.80 4.41
N GLN A 394 51.07 38.73 4.60
CA GLN A 394 50.56 37.41 5.01
C GLN A 394 50.75 37.14 6.52
N SER A 395 51.22 38.14 7.27
CA SER A 395 51.46 38.03 8.70
C SER A 395 50.31 38.62 9.50
N TRP A 396 50.00 38.00 10.63
CA TRP A 396 49.14 38.58 11.66
C TRP A 396 50.01 39.24 12.73
N VAL A 397 49.73 40.49 13.08
CA VAL A 397 50.48 41.21 14.11
C VAL A 397 49.54 41.55 15.27
N LEU A 398 49.70 40.83 16.37
CA LEU A 398 49.05 41.13 17.64
C LEU A 398 49.80 42.25 18.33
N SER A 399 49.12 43.32 18.73
CA SER A 399 49.71 44.40 19.51
C SER A 399 49.03 44.48 20.87
N LEU A 400 49.84 44.50 21.93
CA LEU A 400 49.44 44.52 23.34
C LEU A 400 49.98 45.79 23.99
N GLY A 401 49.11 46.73 24.38
CA GLY A 401 49.53 48.01 24.96
C GLY A 401 48.37 48.92 25.38
N ASP A 402 48.67 50.20 25.63
CA ASP A 402 47.67 51.20 26.09
C ASP A 402 47.04 52.00 24.95
N LEU A 403 47.53 51.83 23.72
CA LEU A 403 47.11 52.56 22.53
C LEU A 403 46.60 51.58 21.48
N LEU A 404 45.38 51.81 20.98
CA LEU A 404 44.84 51.09 19.82
C LEU A 404 45.63 51.50 18.57
N LEU A 405 46.42 50.58 18.01
CA LEU A 405 47.28 50.87 16.85
C LEU A 405 46.53 50.80 15.50
N SER A 406 45.36 50.14 15.46
CA SER A 406 44.49 50.02 14.29
C SER A 406 43.01 50.12 14.68
N ALA A 407 42.20 50.78 13.87
CA ALA A 407 40.76 50.87 14.10
C ALA A 407 40.07 49.57 13.65
N GLU A 408 39.54 48.81 14.61
CA GLU A 408 38.71 47.62 14.36
C GLU A 408 37.31 48.05 13.90
N GLN A 409 36.78 47.42 12.86
CA GLN A 409 35.41 47.68 12.40
C GLN A 409 34.44 46.76 13.17
N PRO A 410 33.36 47.33 13.75
CA PRO A 410 32.43 46.56 14.58
C PRO A 410 31.62 45.56 13.75
N LEU A 411 31.48 44.35 14.28
CA LEU A 411 30.52 43.34 13.82
C LEU A 411 29.10 43.82 14.11
N LYS A 412 28.24 43.79 13.08
CA LYS A 412 26.81 44.08 13.21
C LYS A 412 26.04 42.76 13.24
N PHE A 413 25.13 42.64 14.20
CA PHE A 413 24.18 41.55 14.28
C PHE A 413 22.82 42.01 13.76
N THR A 414 22.19 41.20 12.91
CA THR A 414 20.86 41.44 12.35
C THR A 414 19.99 40.24 12.63
N ARG A 415 18.76 40.50 13.09
CA ARG A 415 17.76 39.43 13.26
C ARG A 415 17.14 39.11 11.91
N ILE A 416 17.10 37.83 11.57
CA ILE A 416 16.40 37.32 10.39
C ILE A 416 15.35 36.29 10.84
N GLN A 417 14.31 36.14 10.04
CA GLN A 417 13.24 35.17 10.26
C GLN A 417 13.13 34.33 8.99
N ASP A 418 13.16 33.01 9.14
CA ASP A 418 13.03 32.10 8.01
C ASP A 418 11.55 31.92 7.61
N ALA A 419 11.32 31.15 6.53
CA ALA A 419 9.99 30.87 6.01
C ALA A 419 9.09 30.07 6.98
N SER A 420 9.68 29.42 8.00
CA SER A 420 8.95 28.72 9.07
C SER A 420 8.61 29.62 10.27
N GLY A 421 9.08 30.87 10.24
CA GLY A 421 8.91 31.84 11.29
C GLY A 421 9.95 31.75 12.42
N ALA A 422 10.94 30.86 12.32
CA ALA A 422 11.99 30.73 13.32
C ALA A 422 12.99 31.89 13.21
N PHE A 423 13.36 32.45 14.36
CA PHE A 423 14.33 33.54 14.41
C PHE A 423 15.76 33.00 14.42
N SER A 424 16.64 33.63 13.66
CA SER A 424 18.09 33.42 13.75
C SER A 424 18.81 34.77 13.77
N MET A 425 20.06 34.77 14.22
CA MET A 425 20.89 35.97 14.30
C MET A 425 22.02 35.88 13.29
N GLU A 426 22.06 36.83 12.38
CA GLU A 426 23.09 36.95 11.36
C GLU A 426 24.17 37.94 11.83
N ALA A 427 25.42 37.50 11.90
CA ALA A 427 26.58 38.32 12.14
C ALA A 427 27.30 38.62 10.82
N ASN A 428 27.46 39.91 10.47
CA ASN A 428 28.15 40.32 9.24
C ASN A 428 29.67 40.24 9.40
N LEU A 429 30.21 39.02 9.26
CA LEU A 429 31.62 38.70 9.32
C LEU A 429 32.15 38.45 7.91
N GLU A 430 32.98 39.36 7.41
CA GLU A 430 33.58 39.23 6.07
C GLU A 430 34.63 38.11 6.00
N ASN A 431 34.53 37.28 4.96
CA ASN A 431 35.41 36.15 4.66
C ASN A 431 35.60 35.17 5.85
N PRO A 432 34.51 34.60 6.40
CA PRO A 432 34.60 33.57 7.42
C PRO A 432 35.22 32.30 6.81
N ALA A 433 36.01 31.56 7.60
CA ALA A 433 36.77 30.41 7.12
C ALA A 433 36.32 29.09 7.75
N ALA A 434 36.29 29.00 9.09
CA ALA A 434 35.90 27.79 9.80
C ALA A 434 35.24 28.12 11.15
N VAL A 435 34.38 27.22 11.62
CA VAL A 435 33.78 27.23 12.96
C VAL A 435 34.48 26.17 13.81
N HIS A 436 34.98 26.56 14.97
CA HIS A 436 35.71 25.68 15.90
C HIS A 436 34.97 25.59 17.24
N GLU A 437 34.77 24.38 17.73
CA GLU A 437 34.25 24.13 19.07
C GLU A 437 35.40 24.00 20.06
N LEU A 438 35.44 24.88 21.06
CA LEU A 438 36.45 24.90 22.11
C LEU A 438 35.78 24.69 23.47
N ARG A 439 36.24 23.70 24.22
CA ARG A 439 35.96 23.61 25.65
C ARG A 439 36.97 24.44 26.44
N ASP A 440 36.51 25.43 27.19
CA ASP A 440 37.37 26.23 28.05
C ASP A 440 37.93 25.35 29.20
N PRO A 441 39.26 25.22 29.34
CA PRO A 441 39.86 24.34 30.35
C PRO A 441 39.75 24.88 31.79
N GLU A 442 39.47 26.17 31.97
CA GLU A 442 39.34 26.80 33.30
C GLU A 442 37.88 26.87 33.74
N VAL A 443 36.98 27.25 32.84
CA VAL A 443 35.55 27.43 33.14
C VAL A 443 34.72 26.19 32.81
N GLY A 444 35.15 25.37 31.84
CA GLY A 444 34.52 24.11 31.47
C GLY A 444 33.37 24.20 30.47
N ASP A 445 32.98 25.42 30.05
CA ASP A 445 31.93 25.66 29.06
C ASP A 445 32.44 25.55 27.61
N MET A 446 31.49 25.34 26.70
CA MET A 446 31.74 25.23 25.26
C MET A 446 31.65 26.61 24.60
N LEU A 447 32.56 26.88 23.66
CA LEU A 447 32.62 28.10 22.87
C LEU A 447 32.70 27.74 21.39
N SER A 448 31.83 28.35 20.58
CA SER A 448 31.90 28.30 19.12
C SER A 448 32.69 29.51 18.62
N VAL A 449 33.85 29.27 18.02
CA VAL A 449 34.78 30.32 17.56
C VAL A 449 34.87 30.28 16.04
N VAL A 450 34.54 31.40 15.38
CA VAL A 450 34.61 31.53 13.92
C VAL A 450 35.84 32.34 13.52
N THR A 451 36.73 31.71 12.76
CA THR A 451 37.91 32.33 12.16
C THR A 451 37.55 33.04 10.86
N ALA A 452 38.24 34.13 10.55
CA ALA A 452 38.03 34.90 9.33
C ALA A 452 39.35 35.36 8.70
N TYR A 453 39.31 35.69 7.41
CA TYR A 453 40.41 36.35 6.72
C TYR A 453 40.36 37.87 6.95
N PRO A 454 41.46 38.61 6.71
CA PRO A 454 41.45 40.07 6.76
C PRO A 454 40.36 40.68 5.84
N PRO A 455 39.75 41.83 6.20
CA PRO A 455 40.15 42.77 7.25
C PRO A 455 39.63 42.43 8.67
N SER A 456 40.26 43.00 9.70
CA SER A 456 39.87 42.77 11.10
C SER A 456 38.45 43.28 11.40
N ARG A 457 37.56 42.35 11.75
CA ARG A 457 36.17 42.55 12.23
C ARG A 457 36.06 42.11 13.68
N ALA A 458 35.50 42.95 14.55
CA ALA A 458 35.54 42.78 16.00
C ALA A 458 34.18 42.94 16.67
N VAL A 459 33.89 42.14 17.69
CA VAL A 459 32.78 42.36 18.62
C VAL A 459 33.27 43.31 19.72
N VAL A 460 33.00 44.61 19.56
CA VAL A 460 33.60 45.67 20.40
C VAL A 460 33.19 45.59 21.87
N ARG A 461 31.98 45.10 22.15
CA ARG A 461 31.44 44.85 23.49
C ARG A 461 30.78 43.48 23.53
N ALA A 462 30.87 42.79 24.66
CA ALA A 462 30.09 41.57 24.86
C ALA A 462 28.59 41.89 24.75
N LEU A 463 27.86 41.02 24.05
CA LEU A 463 26.40 41.10 23.90
C LEU A 463 25.79 39.83 24.48
N ASP A 464 24.92 39.99 25.46
CA ASP A 464 24.22 38.88 26.10
C ASP A 464 22.81 38.78 25.50
N PHE A 465 22.50 37.63 24.89
CA PHE A 465 21.17 37.25 24.43
C PHE A 465 20.63 36.14 25.35
N VAL A 466 19.36 35.76 25.17
CA VAL A 466 18.72 34.72 25.98
C VAL A 466 19.45 33.39 25.78
N ASP A 467 19.65 32.99 24.53
CA ASP A 467 20.17 31.67 24.19
C ASP A 467 21.70 31.60 24.07
N PHE A 468 22.37 32.74 23.86
CA PHE A 468 23.83 32.79 23.72
C PHE A 468 24.41 34.15 24.13
N SER A 469 25.71 34.17 24.41
CA SER A 469 26.48 35.41 24.59
C SER A 469 27.53 35.54 23.51
N ALA A 470 27.56 36.67 22.79
CA ALA A 470 28.66 37.02 21.89
C ALA A 470 29.78 37.70 22.69
N LEU A 471 30.94 37.04 22.80
CA LEU A 471 32.08 37.54 23.55
C LEU A 471 32.77 38.69 22.83
N LYS A 472 33.50 39.51 23.60
CA LYS A 472 34.33 40.57 23.03
C LYS A 472 35.47 39.95 22.23
N THR A 473 35.51 40.23 20.92
CA THR A 473 36.56 39.76 20.01
C THR A 473 37.33 40.94 19.42
N VAL A 474 38.58 40.69 19.10
CA VAL A 474 39.49 41.59 18.35
C VAL A 474 39.43 41.26 16.86
N HIS A 475 39.30 39.98 16.53
CA HIS A 475 39.06 39.48 15.18
C HIS A 475 38.24 38.20 15.22
N GLY A 476 37.32 38.02 14.26
CA GLY A 476 36.47 36.84 14.19
C GLY A 476 35.30 36.94 15.19
N LEU A 477 34.64 35.81 15.40
CA LEU A 477 33.46 35.71 16.27
C LEU A 477 33.69 34.65 17.34
N ALA A 478 33.25 34.89 18.57
CA ALA A 478 33.27 33.90 19.64
C ALA A 478 31.92 33.93 20.34
N ILE A 479 31.18 32.84 20.21
CA ILE A 479 29.85 32.64 20.78
C ILE A 479 29.97 31.67 21.93
N LYS A 480 29.34 32.01 23.05
CA LYS A 480 29.09 31.11 24.17
C LYS A 480 27.61 30.71 24.12
N PRO A 481 27.28 29.46 23.75
CA PRO A 481 25.95 28.91 23.93
C PRO A 481 25.53 28.91 25.41
N ASN A 482 24.29 29.27 25.71
CA ASN A 482 23.69 29.09 27.04
C ASN A 482 22.95 27.75 27.17
N HIS A 483 22.67 27.07 26.04
CA HIS A 483 22.15 25.70 25.96
C HIS A 483 22.68 24.98 24.70
N ASP A 484 22.55 23.65 24.66
CA ASP A 484 23.20 22.79 23.67
C ASP A 484 22.57 22.83 22.26
N GLU A 485 21.38 23.42 22.12
CA GLU A 485 20.68 23.49 20.82
C GLU A 485 21.14 24.68 19.95
N VAL A 486 21.97 25.58 20.46
CA VAL A 486 22.49 26.72 19.67
C VAL A 486 23.56 26.23 18.70
N THR A 487 23.34 26.49 17.41
CA THR A 487 24.28 26.20 16.33
C THR A 487 24.85 27.49 15.75
N VAL A 488 26.10 27.42 15.29
CA VAL A 488 26.78 28.52 14.59
C VAL A 488 27.28 27.99 13.26
N GLU A 489 26.78 28.56 12.17
CA GLU A 489 27.06 28.11 10.82
C GLU A 489 27.49 29.27 9.93
N ILE A 490 28.36 28.99 8.95
CA ILE A 490 28.76 29.96 7.94
C ILE A 490 27.74 29.87 6.81
N ALA A 491 26.92 30.91 6.63
CA ALA A 491 25.89 30.93 5.59
C ALA A 491 26.47 31.31 4.22
N ASP A 492 27.33 32.33 4.18
CA ASP A 492 28.02 32.74 2.95
C ASP A 492 29.39 33.40 3.24
N ALA A 493 30.00 34.00 2.22
CA ALA A 493 31.31 34.64 2.31
C ALA A 493 31.32 35.95 3.15
N GLN A 494 30.18 36.42 3.66
CA GLN A 494 30.05 37.65 4.44
C GLN A 494 29.23 37.49 5.73
N THR A 495 28.64 36.32 5.97
CA THR A 495 27.66 36.14 7.03
C THR A 495 27.85 34.82 7.78
N VAL A 496 27.67 34.91 9.10
CA VAL A 496 27.60 33.77 10.01
C VAL A 496 26.23 33.79 10.65
N VAL A 497 25.52 32.67 10.59
CA VAL A 497 24.18 32.53 11.17
C VAL A 497 24.29 31.76 12.48
N ILE A 498 23.69 32.31 13.52
CA ILE A 498 23.50 31.68 14.83
C ILE A 498 22.03 31.30 14.92
N GLY A 499 21.75 30.02 15.14
CA GLY A 499 20.40 29.46 15.14
C GLY A 499 20.19 28.44 16.26
N ALA A 500 18.98 27.89 16.32
CA ALA A 500 18.63 26.74 17.15
C ALA A 500 17.52 25.94 16.45
N ALA A 501 17.34 24.66 16.78
CA ALA A 501 16.38 23.78 16.11
C ALA A 501 14.92 24.28 16.13
N ARG A 502 14.55 25.06 17.17
CA ARG A 502 13.23 25.70 17.32
C ARG A 502 13.24 27.21 17.06
N GLY A 503 14.35 27.74 16.54
CA GLY A 503 14.62 29.18 16.46
C GLY A 503 15.15 29.77 17.77
N LEU A 504 15.78 30.94 17.68
CA LEU A 504 16.30 31.68 18.82
C LEU A 504 15.19 32.49 19.52
N ILE A 505 15.24 32.51 20.84
CA ILE A 505 14.45 33.40 21.70
C ILE A 505 15.08 34.80 21.63
N VAL A 506 14.57 35.60 20.72
CA VAL A 506 14.95 37.00 20.56
C VAL A 506 13.87 37.90 21.12
N SER A 507 14.22 38.72 22.11
CA SER A 507 13.31 39.74 22.64
C SER A 507 12.80 40.65 21.50
N ALA A 508 11.49 40.90 21.48
CA ALA A 508 10.86 41.85 20.56
C ALA A 508 11.53 43.24 20.70
N PRO A 509 11.61 44.05 19.62
CA PRO A 509 11.91 45.47 19.80
C PRO A 509 10.90 46.03 20.80
N GLN A 510 11.39 46.72 21.84
CA GLN A 510 10.57 47.26 22.91
C GLN A 510 9.33 47.97 22.34
N GLY A 511 8.16 47.35 22.53
CA GLY A 511 6.87 47.89 22.12
C GLY A 511 6.54 49.16 22.92
N ALA A 512 6.00 50.14 22.20
CA ALA A 512 5.42 51.34 22.77
C ALA A 512 4.26 50.98 23.72
N ASN A 513 3.99 51.86 24.68
CA ASN A 513 3.07 51.61 25.78
C ASN A 513 1.62 51.41 25.27
N ALA A 514 0.80 50.64 26.00
CA ALA A 514 -0.62 50.41 25.72
C ALA A 514 -1.52 51.67 25.67
N ARG A 515 -0.99 52.86 25.98
CA ARG A 515 -1.66 54.16 25.73
C ARG A 515 -1.40 54.72 24.34
N ASP A 516 -0.29 54.34 23.73
CA ASP A 516 0.08 54.71 22.36
C ASP A 516 -0.66 53.83 21.35
N ALA A 517 -0.94 52.56 21.66
CA ALA A 517 -1.72 51.65 20.80
C ALA A 517 -3.16 52.15 20.47
N ARG A 518 -3.83 52.81 21.43
CA ARG A 518 -5.14 53.44 21.19
C ARG A 518 -5.06 54.76 20.41
N ALA A 519 -3.92 55.44 20.46
CA ALA A 519 -3.68 56.66 19.69
C ALA A 519 -3.20 56.35 18.26
N GLU A 520 -2.48 55.24 18.07
CA GLU A 520 -2.05 54.72 16.76
C GLU A 520 -3.19 54.03 16.00
N ALA A 521 -4.17 53.43 16.68
CA ALA A 521 -5.39 52.90 16.06
C ALA A 521 -6.25 53.98 15.35
N GLN A 522 -6.09 55.27 15.69
CA GLN A 522 -6.77 56.38 15.00
C GLN A 522 -5.98 56.95 13.80
N VAL A 523 -4.77 56.44 13.52
CA VAL A 523 -3.88 56.95 12.45
C VAL A 523 -3.51 55.83 11.45
N ARG A 524 -4.17 54.67 11.49
CA ARG A 524 -3.99 53.58 10.52
C ARG A 524 -4.94 53.77 9.33
N ASP A 525 -4.38 53.75 8.11
CA ASP A 525 -5.11 53.88 6.84
C ASP A 525 -5.96 52.63 6.49
N GLY A 526 -5.74 51.49 7.18
CA GLY A 526 -6.53 50.27 7.05
C GLY A 526 -7.27 49.98 8.34
N TYR A 527 -8.59 50.15 8.31
CA TYR A 527 -9.50 49.51 9.24
C TYR A 527 -10.84 49.29 8.54
N ILE A 528 -11.17 48.03 8.25
CA ILE A 528 -12.57 47.67 7.99
C ILE A 528 -13.30 47.71 9.34
N ASP A 529 -14.01 48.81 9.61
CA ASP A 529 -14.92 48.87 10.76
C ASP A 529 -16.16 48.02 10.52
N LEU A 530 -16.12 46.75 10.89
CA LEU A 530 -17.30 45.89 10.87
C LEU A 530 -18.18 46.08 12.12
N ASN A 531 -17.60 46.52 13.25
CA ASN A 531 -18.34 46.69 14.50
C ASN A 531 -19.49 47.70 14.37
N ALA A 532 -19.32 48.75 13.59
CA ALA A 532 -20.38 49.74 13.32
C ALA A 532 -21.61 49.16 12.60
N TYR A 533 -21.45 48.02 11.93
CA TYR A 533 -22.46 47.41 11.06
C TYR A 533 -23.08 46.12 11.61
N VAL A 534 -22.58 45.59 12.72
CA VAL A 534 -23.21 44.43 13.40
C VAL A 534 -24.59 44.82 13.91
N GLU A 535 -25.58 43.97 13.66
CA GLU A 535 -26.95 44.12 14.17
C GLU A 535 -27.50 42.77 14.61
N LEU A 536 -27.48 42.52 15.93
CA LEU A 536 -27.91 41.25 16.52
C LEU A 536 -29.45 41.16 16.71
N ASP A 537 -30.15 42.30 16.68
CA ASP A 537 -31.61 42.34 16.80
C ASP A 537 -32.28 42.19 15.44
N LEU A 538 -32.91 41.03 15.20
CA LEU A 538 -33.63 40.71 13.96
C LEU A 538 -34.66 41.79 13.56
N GLY A 539 -35.30 42.46 14.52
CA GLY A 539 -36.28 43.52 14.25
C GLY A 539 -35.65 44.86 13.83
N ASN A 540 -34.42 45.13 14.25
CA ASN A 540 -33.64 46.28 13.77
C ASN A 540 -32.88 45.95 12.49
N PHE A 541 -32.47 44.69 12.32
CA PHE A 541 -31.72 44.18 11.18
C PHE A 541 -32.43 44.49 9.86
N THR A 542 -33.70 44.07 9.70
CA THR A 542 -34.45 44.30 8.46
C THR A 542 -34.56 45.79 8.14
N ARG A 543 -34.80 46.63 9.15
CA ARG A 543 -34.90 48.08 8.97
C ARG A 543 -33.58 48.70 8.51
N ARG A 544 -32.46 48.35 9.18
CA ARG A 544 -31.13 48.85 8.80
C ARG A 544 -30.71 48.33 7.43
N LEU A 545 -31.05 47.09 7.09
CA LEU A 545 -30.81 46.52 5.77
C LEU A 545 -31.54 47.32 4.68
N GLU A 546 -32.84 47.58 4.87
CA GLU A 546 -33.63 48.42 3.94
C GLU A 546 -33.03 49.83 3.82
N GLU A 547 -32.64 50.46 4.94
CA GLU A 547 -31.98 51.77 4.93
C GLU A 547 -30.66 51.77 4.13
N MET A 548 -29.82 50.73 4.31
CA MET A 548 -28.56 50.59 3.58
C MET A 548 -28.77 50.31 2.09
N GLN A 549 -29.75 49.47 1.74
CA GLN A 549 -30.12 49.20 0.35
C GLN A 549 -30.65 50.46 -0.35
N HIS A 550 -31.53 51.23 0.32
CA HIS A 550 -32.01 52.50 -0.19
C HIS A 550 -30.88 53.52 -0.37
N ARG A 551 -29.97 53.64 0.61
CA ARG A 551 -28.79 54.51 0.48
C ARG A 551 -27.89 54.09 -0.69
N ALA A 552 -27.66 52.80 -0.87
CA ALA A 552 -26.86 52.27 -1.97
C ALA A 552 -27.50 52.50 -3.34
N ALA A 553 -28.84 52.55 -3.43
CA ALA A 553 -29.57 52.81 -4.67
C ALA A 553 -29.74 54.30 -5.00
N ASP A 554 -29.98 55.14 -4.00
CA ASP A 554 -30.39 56.56 -4.18
C ASP A 554 -29.23 57.56 -4.04
N ALA A 555 -28.02 57.11 -3.70
CA ALA A 555 -26.87 57.98 -3.49
C ALA A 555 -26.49 58.82 -4.73
N GLU A 556 -26.07 60.06 -4.49
CA GLU A 556 -25.49 60.91 -5.54
C GLU A 556 -24.26 60.24 -6.17
N ARG A 557 -24.00 60.52 -7.46
CA ARG A 557 -22.99 59.80 -8.26
C ARG A 557 -21.56 59.82 -7.70
N LYS A 558 -21.23 60.74 -6.78
CA LYS A 558 -19.93 60.80 -6.09
C LYS A 558 -19.85 59.93 -4.82
N LEU A 559 -20.98 59.55 -4.23
CA LEU A 559 -21.10 58.79 -2.98
C LEU A 559 -21.62 57.36 -3.22
N HIS A 560 -21.90 57.01 -4.47
CA HIS A 560 -22.49 55.74 -4.85
C HIS A 560 -21.59 54.55 -4.53
N ASP A 561 -20.30 54.64 -4.88
CA ASP A 561 -19.32 53.58 -4.61
C ASP A 561 -19.15 53.35 -3.10
N SER A 562 -19.07 54.42 -2.30
CA SER A 562 -18.99 54.32 -0.84
C SER A 562 -20.26 53.74 -0.20
N ALA A 563 -21.45 54.08 -0.71
CA ALA A 563 -22.71 53.57 -0.18
C ALA A 563 -22.92 52.07 -0.47
N ARG A 564 -22.46 51.61 -1.65
CA ARG A 564 -22.45 50.18 -1.99
C ARG A 564 -21.43 49.40 -1.15
N LEU A 565 -20.26 50.00 -0.90
CA LEU A 565 -19.25 49.42 -0.02
C LEU A 565 -19.75 49.32 1.43
N ASP A 566 -20.45 50.34 1.94
CA ASP A 566 -21.14 50.29 3.24
C ASP A 566 -22.15 49.13 3.33
N LEU A 567 -22.92 48.91 2.26
CA LEU A 567 -23.86 47.77 2.18
C LEU A 567 -23.13 46.43 2.20
N ALA A 568 -22.00 46.31 1.50
CA ALA A 568 -21.16 45.11 1.53
C ALA A 568 -20.58 44.86 2.93
N ARG A 569 -20.07 45.90 3.62
CA ARG A 569 -19.63 45.81 5.03
C ARG A 569 -20.77 45.38 5.95
N PHE A 570 -21.99 45.86 5.71
CA PHE A 570 -23.18 45.45 6.47
C PHE A 570 -23.50 43.97 6.28
N TYR A 571 -23.49 43.47 5.05
CA TYR A 571 -23.68 42.05 4.81
C TYR A 571 -22.56 41.21 5.46
N LEU A 572 -21.30 41.59 5.27
CA LEU A 572 -20.15 40.90 5.85
C LEU A 572 -20.20 40.87 7.38
N ALA A 573 -20.44 42.01 8.04
CA ALA A 573 -20.49 42.12 9.50
C ALA A 573 -21.56 41.21 10.14
N ASN A 574 -22.60 40.86 9.38
CA ASN A 574 -23.70 40.00 9.79
C ASN A 574 -23.65 38.61 9.11
N GLN A 575 -22.45 38.14 8.72
CA GLN A 575 -22.18 36.80 8.20
C GLN A 575 -22.90 36.44 6.88
N MET A 576 -23.30 37.45 6.09
CA MET A 576 -23.93 37.27 4.77
C MET A 576 -22.86 37.38 3.66
N GLY A 577 -21.94 36.41 3.65
CA GLY A 577 -20.76 36.41 2.77
C GLY A 577 -21.12 36.44 1.28
N TYR A 578 -22.06 35.62 0.82
CA TYR A 578 -22.45 35.57 -0.59
C TYR A 578 -23.11 36.87 -1.08
N GLU A 579 -23.94 37.50 -0.25
CA GLU A 579 -24.57 38.78 -0.56
C GLU A 579 -23.54 39.91 -0.61
N ALA A 580 -22.57 39.91 0.32
CA ALA A 580 -21.44 40.84 0.29
C ALA A 580 -20.61 40.67 -1.00
N ILE A 581 -20.26 39.43 -1.39
CA ILE A 581 -19.57 39.13 -2.65
C ILE A 581 -20.36 39.68 -3.83
N GLY A 582 -21.67 39.43 -3.91
CA GLY A 582 -22.50 39.92 -5.02
C GLY A 582 -22.52 41.44 -5.16
N VAL A 583 -22.54 42.18 -4.04
CA VAL A 583 -22.45 43.65 -4.06
C VAL A 583 -21.06 44.11 -4.50
N VAL A 584 -20.01 43.47 -4.01
CA VAL A 584 -18.61 43.85 -4.27
C VAL A 584 -18.20 43.55 -5.71
N ASP A 585 -18.53 42.38 -6.25
CA ASP A 585 -18.25 42.00 -7.63
C ASP A 585 -18.94 42.96 -8.61
N PHE A 586 -20.20 43.33 -8.33
CA PHE A 586 -20.90 44.32 -9.13
C PHE A 586 -20.23 45.69 -9.03
N LEU A 587 -19.87 46.13 -7.82
CA LEU A 587 -19.20 47.42 -7.59
C LEU A 587 -17.84 47.49 -8.31
N GLU A 588 -17.07 46.41 -8.35
CA GLU A 588 -15.78 46.36 -9.05
C GLU A 588 -15.92 46.71 -10.54
N THR A 589 -16.97 46.21 -11.20
CA THR A 589 -17.21 46.46 -12.63
C THR A 589 -17.59 47.92 -12.94
N GLU A 590 -18.19 48.62 -11.98
CA GLU A 590 -18.67 50.01 -12.14
C GLU A 590 -17.81 51.04 -11.38
N LEU A 591 -16.71 50.62 -10.75
CA LEU A 591 -15.95 51.45 -9.80
C LEU A 591 -15.42 52.74 -10.46
N VAL A 592 -15.89 53.89 -9.95
CA VAL A 592 -15.45 55.21 -10.41
C VAL A 592 -14.35 55.76 -9.49
N ASN A 593 -14.48 55.55 -8.18
CA ASN A 593 -13.50 56.00 -7.20
C ASN A 593 -12.36 54.97 -7.00
N LYS A 594 -11.26 55.18 -7.72
CA LYS A 594 -10.06 54.32 -7.67
C LYS A 594 -9.35 54.25 -6.32
N GLN A 595 -9.63 55.17 -5.39
CA GLN A 595 -9.06 55.10 -4.05
C GLN A 595 -9.65 53.96 -3.21
N LEU A 596 -10.83 53.44 -3.59
CA LEU A 596 -11.50 52.34 -2.89
C LEU A 596 -11.08 50.95 -3.41
N GLU A 597 -10.17 50.86 -4.39
CA GLU A 597 -9.85 49.59 -5.05
C GLU A 597 -9.22 48.57 -4.08
N SER A 598 -8.29 48.99 -3.22
CA SER A 598 -7.69 48.13 -2.20
C SER A 598 -8.70 47.68 -1.16
N GLU A 599 -9.53 48.60 -0.65
CA GLU A 599 -10.54 48.28 0.35
C GLU A 599 -11.63 47.34 -0.20
N LEU A 600 -12.03 47.55 -1.46
CA LEU A 600 -12.97 46.68 -2.16
C LEU A 600 -12.45 45.25 -2.26
N ARG A 601 -11.17 45.08 -2.62
CA ARG A 601 -10.52 43.75 -2.67
C ARG A 601 -10.43 43.10 -1.30
N LEU A 602 -10.09 43.85 -0.25
CA LEU A 602 -10.05 43.32 1.11
C LEU A 602 -11.45 42.87 1.58
N ILE A 603 -12.51 43.66 1.32
CA ILE A 603 -13.88 43.26 1.66
C ILE A 603 -14.33 42.04 0.84
N ARG A 604 -13.94 41.95 -0.44
CA ARG A 604 -14.20 40.75 -1.25
C ARG A 604 -13.53 39.52 -0.65
N ALA A 605 -12.26 39.64 -0.29
CA ALA A 605 -11.50 38.56 0.34
C ALA A 605 -12.14 38.11 1.66
N ALA A 606 -12.46 39.05 2.55
CA ALA A 606 -13.13 38.77 3.82
C ALA A 606 -14.51 38.13 3.61
N ALA A 607 -15.26 38.56 2.59
CA ALA A 607 -16.54 37.95 2.23
C ALA A 607 -16.39 36.54 1.66
N ASN A 608 -15.34 36.26 0.87
CA ASN A 608 -14.99 34.92 0.43
C ASN A 608 -14.61 34.00 1.60
N VAL A 609 -13.86 34.51 2.59
CA VAL A 609 -13.60 33.77 3.84
C VAL A 609 -14.91 33.45 4.57
N ALA A 610 -15.76 34.45 4.79
CA ALA A 610 -17.06 34.24 5.45
C ALA A 610 -18.00 33.30 4.67
N ALA A 611 -17.82 33.16 3.36
CA ALA A 611 -18.56 32.26 2.49
C ALA A 611 -17.92 30.87 2.34
N GLY A 612 -16.82 30.56 3.06
CA GLY A 612 -16.13 29.27 2.97
C GLY A 612 -15.42 29.04 1.63
N ARG A 613 -14.89 30.10 1.02
CA ARG A 613 -14.18 30.08 -0.28
C ARG A 613 -12.73 30.53 -0.12
N PRO A 614 -11.87 29.74 0.55
CA PRO A 614 -10.51 30.14 0.89
C PRO A 614 -9.64 30.39 -0.35
N GLU A 615 -9.76 29.59 -1.41
CA GLU A 615 -8.99 29.76 -2.65
C GLU A 615 -9.25 31.12 -3.32
N ASP A 616 -10.53 31.52 -3.42
CA ASP A 616 -10.92 32.82 -3.97
C ASP A 616 -10.46 33.98 -3.08
N ALA A 617 -10.49 33.81 -1.75
CA ALA A 617 -9.95 34.79 -0.82
C ALA A 617 -8.43 34.93 -0.96
N LEU A 618 -7.70 33.83 -1.08
CA LEU A 618 -6.24 33.80 -1.21
C LEU A 618 -5.75 34.42 -2.52
N ALA A 619 -6.55 34.32 -3.59
CA ALA A 619 -6.25 35.00 -4.85
C ALA A 619 -6.16 36.53 -4.69
N ASP A 620 -6.99 37.11 -3.82
CA ASP A 620 -6.95 38.53 -3.49
C ASP A 620 -5.87 38.85 -2.44
N LEU A 621 -5.78 38.06 -1.37
CA LEU A 621 -4.94 38.33 -0.18
C LEU A 621 -3.44 38.08 -0.39
N ASN A 622 -3.05 37.34 -1.42
CA ASN A 622 -1.64 37.10 -1.76
C ASN A 622 -1.06 38.16 -2.71
N GLY A 623 -1.84 39.17 -3.12
CA GLY A 623 -1.34 40.28 -3.93
C GLY A 623 -0.25 41.11 -3.22
N GLU A 624 0.71 41.66 -3.99
CA GLU A 624 1.81 42.48 -3.45
C GLU A 624 1.30 43.61 -2.54
N ASP A 625 0.24 44.31 -2.95
CA ASP A 625 -0.35 45.42 -2.20
C ASP A 625 -1.05 44.98 -0.89
N MET A 626 -1.54 43.74 -0.83
CA MET A 626 -2.27 43.18 0.33
C MET A 626 -1.31 42.55 1.35
N SER A 627 -0.13 42.12 0.91
CA SER A 627 0.86 41.45 1.77
C SER A 627 1.38 42.31 2.93
N ALA A 628 1.34 43.64 2.78
CA ALA A 628 1.78 44.60 3.78
C ALA A 628 0.65 45.12 4.69
N GLU A 629 -0.62 44.79 4.40
CA GLU A 629 -1.78 45.24 5.16
C GLU A 629 -2.11 44.26 6.29
N VAL A 630 -2.13 44.73 7.53
CA VAL A 630 -2.35 43.87 8.71
C VAL A 630 -3.76 43.26 8.72
N ASP A 631 -4.78 43.98 8.26
CA ASP A 631 -6.14 43.45 8.13
C ASP A 631 -6.21 42.32 7.09
N ALA A 632 -5.51 42.46 5.96
CA ALA A 632 -5.38 41.38 4.97
C ALA A 632 -4.68 40.15 5.55
N VAL A 633 -3.61 40.34 6.33
CA VAL A 633 -2.91 39.24 7.01
C VAL A 633 -3.83 38.51 8.00
N MET A 634 -4.71 39.23 8.71
CA MET A 634 -5.70 38.62 9.61
C MET A 634 -6.68 37.72 8.85
N TRP A 635 -7.31 38.22 7.78
CA TRP A 635 -8.22 37.41 6.97
C TRP A 635 -7.52 36.27 6.26
N ARG A 636 -6.26 36.47 5.86
CA ARG A 636 -5.42 35.44 5.24
C ARG A 636 -5.08 34.31 6.21
N THR A 637 -4.95 34.61 7.50
CA THR A 637 -4.79 33.58 8.54
C THR A 637 -5.94 32.55 8.47
N ILE A 638 -7.18 33.04 8.42
CA ILE A 638 -8.37 32.18 8.34
C ILE A 638 -8.39 31.43 7.01
N ALA A 639 -8.19 32.13 5.89
CA ALA A 639 -8.19 31.52 4.56
C ALA A 639 -7.13 30.43 4.40
N ARG A 640 -5.91 30.64 4.90
CA ARG A 640 -4.82 29.66 4.86
C ARG A 640 -5.10 28.45 5.74
N ALA A 641 -5.67 28.65 6.93
CA ALA A 641 -6.06 27.54 7.79
C ALA A 641 -7.15 26.67 7.14
N ASP A 642 -8.10 27.29 6.44
CA ASP A 642 -9.15 26.59 5.69
C ASP A 642 -8.62 25.90 4.42
N SER A 643 -7.55 26.42 3.81
CA SER A 643 -6.84 25.79 2.68
C SER A 643 -5.74 24.81 3.10
N LEU A 644 -5.67 24.43 4.39
CA LEU A 644 -4.67 23.51 4.97
C LEU A 644 -3.21 24.00 4.92
N ASP A 645 -2.96 25.28 4.65
CA ASP A 645 -1.64 25.91 4.78
C ASP A 645 -1.41 26.35 6.23
N PHE A 646 -1.20 25.38 7.11
CA PHE A 646 -1.06 25.63 8.56
C PHE A 646 0.21 26.40 8.90
N ALA A 647 1.30 26.21 8.17
CA ALA A 647 2.54 26.93 8.38
C ALA A 647 2.38 28.44 8.05
N GLY A 648 1.79 28.76 6.90
CA GLY A 648 1.49 30.12 6.51
C GLY A 648 0.43 30.77 7.41
N ALA A 649 -0.60 30.03 7.81
CA ALA A 649 -1.62 30.49 8.74
C ALA A 649 -1.02 30.83 10.12
N ARG A 650 -0.13 30.00 10.66
CA ARG A 650 0.55 30.26 11.94
C ARG A 650 1.36 31.55 11.88
N ALA A 651 2.14 31.75 10.81
CA ALA A 651 2.95 32.95 10.63
C ALA A 651 2.09 34.23 10.56
N ASP A 652 1.01 34.19 9.78
CA ASP A 652 0.07 35.30 9.65
C ASP A 652 -0.68 35.56 10.98
N ALA A 653 -1.03 34.51 11.73
CA ALA A 653 -1.67 34.64 13.03
C ALA A 653 -0.79 35.41 14.02
N LEU A 654 0.50 35.07 14.11
CA LEU A 654 1.47 35.77 14.96
C LEU A 654 1.63 37.25 14.56
N ALA A 655 1.60 37.54 13.25
CA ALA A 655 1.78 38.89 12.72
C ALA A 655 0.55 39.80 12.91
N SER A 656 -0.65 39.22 13.04
CA SER A 656 -1.92 39.97 13.10
C SER A 656 -2.68 39.83 14.42
N GLU A 657 -2.18 39.05 15.39
CA GLU A 657 -2.82 38.78 16.69
C GLU A 657 -3.27 40.05 17.44
N GLU A 658 -2.51 41.15 17.34
CA GLU A 658 -2.77 42.39 18.10
C GLU A 658 -4.01 43.15 17.64
N ILE A 659 -4.43 43.01 16.37
CA ILE A 659 -5.55 43.78 15.80
C ILE A 659 -6.90 43.09 15.96
N VAL A 660 -6.91 41.80 16.30
CA VAL A 660 -8.11 40.94 16.35
C VAL A 660 -9.18 41.51 17.27
N SER A 661 -8.79 42.08 18.41
CA SER A 661 -9.73 42.68 19.38
C SER A 661 -10.56 43.83 18.82
N ALA A 662 -10.17 44.39 17.67
CA ALA A 662 -10.91 45.43 16.97
C ALA A 662 -12.02 44.88 16.06
N TYR A 663 -12.18 43.58 15.90
CA TYR A 663 -13.24 42.99 15.04
C TYR A 663 -14.46 42.50 15.86
N PRO A 664 -15.62 42.23 15.23
CA PRO A 664 -16.74 41.58 15.89
C PRO A 664 -16.40 40.19 16.44
N ASN A 665 -17.12 39.74 17.48
CA ASN A 665 -16.80 38.48 18.19
C ASN A 665 -16.70 37.25 17.26
N TRP A 666 -17.58 37.13 16.26
CA TRP A 666 -17.53 35.99 15.35
C TRP A 666 -16.24 35.93 14.52
N VAL A 667 -15.69 37.09 14.13
CA VAL A 667 -14.40 37.18 13.43
C VAL A 667 -13.27 36.85 14.39
N GLN A 668 -13.34 37.36 15.62
CA GLN A 668 -12.34 37.04 16.66
C GLN A 668 -12.28 35.53 16.90
N THR A 669 -13.42 34.88 17.10
CA THR A 669 -13.50 33.42 17.28
C THR A 669 -12.96 32.69 16.05
N ALA A 670 -13.36 33.08 14.83
CA ALA A 670 -12.86 32.44 13.60
C ALA A 670 -11.33 32.55 13.48
N PHE A 671 -10.77 33.74 13.71
CA PHE A 671 -9.32 33.96 13.71
C PHE A 671 -8.61 33.12 14.79
N LEU A 672 -9.13 33.13 16.02
CA LEU A 672 -8.53 32.39 17.13
C LEU A 672 -8.54 30.89 16.85
N MET A 673 -9.65 30.34 16.34
CA MET A 673 -9.75 28.92 15.96
C MET A 673 -8.79 28.57 14.82
N ALA A 674 -8.67 29.43 13.80
CA ALA A 674 -7.71 29.25 12.71
C ALA A 674 -6.26 29.24 13.23
N GLY A 675 -5.90 30.19 14.09
CA GLY A 675 -4.58 30.26 14.73
C GLY A 675 -4.29 29.08 15.65
N ILE A 676 -5.29 28.60 16.41
CA ILE A 676 -5.17 27.41 17.26
C ILE A 676 -4.93 26.17 16.40
N ARG A 677 -5.76 25.96 15.36
CA ARG A 677 -5.58 24.83 14.44
C ARG A 677 -4.20 24.87 13.79
N ALA A 678 -3.78 26.03 13.30
CA ALA A 678 -2.45 26.22 12.73
C ALA A 678 -1.33 25.91 13.72
N GLY A 679 -1.46 26.35 14.98
CA GLY A 679 -0.53 26.02 16.06
C GLY A 679 -0.47 24.51 16.36
N LEU A 680 -1.62 23.84 16.44
CA LEU A 680 -1.70 22.39 16.69
C LEU A 680 -1.04 21.58 15.57
N GLU A 681 -1.30 21.93 14.31
CA GLU A 681 -0.75 21.20 13.15
C GLU A 681 0.74 21.51 12.89
N THR A 682 1.28 22.57 13.49
CA THR A 682 2.70 22.93 13.41
C THR A 682 3.48 22.64 14.70
N GLY A 683 2.83 22.15 15.75
CA GLY A 683 3.45 21.80 17.03
C GLY A 683 3.84 22.99 17.91
N ASP A 684 3.15 24.13 17.79
CA ASP A 684 3.37 25.33 18.62
C ASP A 684 2.38 25.38 19.79
N ASP A 685 2.64 24.54 20.80
CA ASP A 685 1.80 24.40 21.99
C ASP A 685 1.65 25.70 22.78
N GLU A 686 2.67 26.57 22.77
CA GLU A 686 2.65 27.86 23.47
C GLU A 686 1.68 28.84 22.81
N LEU A 687 1.69 28.92 21.47
CA LEU A 687 0.70 29.67 20.71
C LEU A 687 -0.70 29.14 20.98
N VAL A 688 -0.90 27.83 20.93
CA VAL A 688 -2.20 27.18 21.15
C VAL A 688 -2.74 27.51 22.54
N ALA A 689 -1.95 27.31 23.59
CA ALA A 689 -2.35 27.62 24.97
C ALA A 689 -2.69 29.11 25.14
N ARG A 690 -1.91 30.01 24.53
CA ARG A 690 -2.16 31.46 24.57
C ARG A 690 -3.46 31.84 23.87
N LEU A 691 -3.73 31.31 22.68
CA LEU A 691 -4.93 31.62 21.92
C LEU A 691 -6.20 31.00 22.53
N LEU A 692 -6.14 29.75 23.03
CA LEU A 692 -7.24 29.13 23.78
C LEU A 692 -7.64 29.96 24.99
N GLY A 693 -6.65 30.53 25.71
CA GLY A 693 -6.89 31.40 26.86
C GLY A 693 -7.55 32.74 26.53
N LYS A 694 -7.64 33.13 25.25
CA LYS A 694 -8.34 34.35 24.80
C LYS A 694 -9.80 34.12 24.42
N ILE A 695 -10.21 32.88 24.22
CA ILE A 695 -11.58 32.55 23.82
C ILE A 695 -12.49 32.65 25.06
N ASP A 696 -13.54 33.47 24.96
CA ASP A 696 -14.61 33.50 25.95
C ASP A 696 -15.63 32.39 25.64
N THR A 697 -15.51 31.27 26.35
CA THR A 697 -16.35 30.08 26.16
C THR A 697 -17.84 30.34 26.38
N ALA A 698 -18.21 31.39 27.14
CA ALA A 698 -19.61 31.76 27.35
C ALA A 698 -20.28 32.35 26.09
N THR A 699 -19.48 32.76 25.10
CA THR A 699 -19.98 33.35 23.84
C THR A 699 -20.07 32.35 22.69
N LEU A 700 -19.60 31.12 22.90
CA LEU A 700 -19.55 30.09 21.87
C LEU A 700 -20.92 29.40 21.70
N ASP A 701 -21.25 29.07 20.46
CA ASP A 701 -22.33 28.12 20.17
C ASP A 701 -21.88 26.66 20.45
N THR A 702 -22.80 25.72 20.32
CA THR A 702 -22.52 24.29 20.60
C THR A 702 -21.41 23.73 19.73
N GLU A 703 -21.33 24.09 18.45
CA GLU A 703 -20.31 23.56 17.54
C GLU A 703 -18.94 24.17 17.83
N GLN A 704 -18.91 25.47 18.11
CA GLN A 704 -17.70 26.17 18.51
C GLN A 704 -17.16 25.67 19.86
N LEU A 705 -18.05 25.33 20.79
CA LEU A 705 -17.68 24.77 22.09
C LEU A 705 -17.06 23.39 21.95
N THR A 706 -17.66 22.47 21.18
CA THR A 706 -17.06 21.14 20.97
C THR A 706 -15.73 21.23 20.22
N ARG A 707 -15.58 22.22 19.32
CA ARG A 707 -14.31 22.48 18.62
C ARG A 707 -13.24 23.03 19.57
N TYR A 708 -13.61 23.93 20.47
CA TYR A 708 -12.74 24.40 21.54
C TYR A 708 -12.26 23.24 22.43
N GLU A 709 -13.19 22.39 22.88
CA GLU A 709 -12.88 21.21 23.71
C GLU A 709 -11.96 20.24 22.96
N PHE A 710 -12.24 19.97 21.68
CA PHE A 710 -11.37 19.14 20.85
C PHE A 710 -9.93 19.70 20.75
N TYR A 711 -9.78 21.01 20.50
CA TYR A 711 -8.46 21.64 20.47
C TYR A 711 -7.76 21.65 21.83
N SER A 712 -8.51 21.77 22.93
CA SER A 712 -7.96 21.59 24.27
C SER A 712 -7.42 20.17 24.48
N GLY A 713 -8.18 19.15 24.07
CA GLY A 713 -7.74 17.75 24.13
C GLY A 713 -6.49 17.48 23.29
N ARG A 714 -6.41 18.06 22.07
CA ARG A 714 -5.21 18.00 21.21
C ARG A 714 -3.99 18.66 21.87
N LEU A 715 -4.18 19.75 22.62
CA LEU A 715 -3.11 20.38 23.39
C LEU A 715 -2.67 19.50 24.57
N ASP A 716 -3.62 18.86 25.28
CA ASP A 716 -3.31 17.89 26.33
C ASP A 716 -2.48 16.72 25.78
N GLU A 717 -2.87 16.19 24.61
CA GLU A 717 -2.14 15.13 23.89
C GLU A 717 -0.71 15.57 23.55
N ALA A 718 -0.53 16.77 22.95
CA ALA A 718 0.79 17.31 22.61
C ALA A 718 1.70 17.47 23.84
N GLN A 719 1.11 17.78 24.99
CA GLN A 719 1.83 17.94 26.26
C GLN A 719 2.00 16.63 27.05
N GLY A 720 1.61 15.48 26.47
CA GLY A 720 1.76 14.15 27.08
C GLY A 720 0.73 13.81 28.16
N ARG A 721 -0.33 14.61 28.30
CA ARG A 721 -1.46 14.38 29.22
C ARG A 721 -2.53 13.51 28.56
N PHE A 722 -2.17 12.26 28.29
CA PHE A 722 -2.97 11.38 27.45
C PHE A 722 -4.32 10.98 28.08
N ASP A 723 -4.39 10.78 29.39
CA ASP A 723 -5.65 10.41 30.04
C ASP A 723 -6.63 11.61 30.05
N GLU A 724 -6.14 12.83 30.29
CA GLU A 724 -6.95 14.05 30.19
C GLU A 724 -7.41 14.34 28.75
N ALA A 725 -6.55 14.06 27.76
CA ALA A 725 -6.90 14.17 26.34
C ALA A 725 -8.03 13.18 25.97
N LEU A 726 -7.93 11.92 26.40
CA LEU A 726 -8.96 10.90 26.16
C LEU A 726 -10.29 11.25 26.84
N ASP A 727 -10.27 11.77 28.07
CA ASP A 727 -11.47 12.24 28.76
C ASP A 727 -12.15 13.39 27.99
N THR A 728 -11.35 14.33 27.48
CA THR A 728 -11.84 15.47 26.69
C THR A 728 -12.39 15.02 25.34
N TYR A 729 -11.71 14.12 24.64
CA TYR A 729 -12.23 13.52 23.40
C TYR A 729 -13.53 12.75 23.64
N GLY A 730 -13.65 12.03 24.76
CA GLY A 730 -14.88 11.35 25.15
C GLY A 730 -16.06 12.31 25.33
N GLN A 731 -15.83 13.51 25.88
CA GLN A 731 -16.86 14.55 26.00
C GLN A 731 -17.30 15.07 24.63
N VAL A 732 -16.34 15.34 23.73
CA VAL A 732 -16.62 15.78 22.35
C VAL A 732 -17.42 14.72 21.58
N ILE A 733 -17.08 13.44 21.75
CA ILE A 733 -17.82 12.33 21.13
C ILE A 733 -19.24 12.23 21.68
N ALA A 734 -19.41 12.37 23.00
CA ALA A 734 -20.71 12.31 23.66
C ALA A 734 -21.64 13.50 23.30
N ALA A 735 -21.06 14.66 22.94
CA ALA A 735 -21.82 15.82 22.48
C ALA A 735 -22.49 15.60 21.11
N ASP A 736 -22.05 14.59 20.35
CA ASP A 736 -22.63 14.17 19.06
C ASP A 736 -22.71 15.27 17.98
N VAL A 737 -21.75 16.20 18.01
CA VAL A 737 -21.59 17.23 16.98
C VAL A 737 -20.71 16.67 15.86
N ARG A 738 -21.31 16.43 14.68
CA ARG A 738 -20.70 15.61 13.61
C ARG A 738 -19.25 15.98 13.23
N PRO A 739 -18.90 17.25 12.91
CA PRO A 739 -17.53 17.57 12.49
C PRO A 739 -16.48 17.27 13.55
N THR A 740 -16.75 17.66 14.80
CA THR A 740 -15.80 17.47 15.91
C THR A 740 -15.81 16.04 16.42
N ARG A 741 -16.93 15.32 16.30
CA ARG A 741 -17.06 13.90 16.65
C ARG A 741 -16.13 13.04 15.79
N ALA A 742 -16.17 13.21 14.47
CA ALA A 742 -15.36 12.41 13.55
C ALA A 742 -13.86 12.61 13.83
N GLU A 743 -13.43 13.86 14.00
CA GLU A 743 -12.05 14.20 14.37
C GLU A 743 -11.67 13.61 15.74
N ALA A 744 -12.53 13.73 16.75
CA ALA A 744 -12.28 13.20 18.09
C ALA A 744 -12.18 11.67 18.11
N ILE A 745 -13.02 10.94 17.35
CA ILE A 745 -12.92 9.48 17.20
C ILE A 745 -11.58 9.12 16.57
N PHE A 746 -11.24 9.76 15.45
CA PHE A 746 -9.99 9.49 14.75
C PHE A 746 -8.76 9.70 15.65
N GLN A 747 -8.69 10.83 16.37
CA GLN A 747 -7.57 11.11 17.28
C GLN A 747 -7.57 10.17 18.49
N THR A 748 -8.73 9.82 19.05
CA THR A 748 -8.83 8.84 20.14
C THR A 748 -8.21 7.51 19.74
N LEU A 749 -8.52 7.01 18.54
CA LEU A 749 -7.99 5.74 18.06
C LEU A 749 -6.49 5.82 17.83
N LYS A 750 -5.98 6.90 17.24
CA LYS A 750 -4.53 7.12 17.08
C LYS A 750 -3.80 7.19 18.41
N LEU A 751 -4.36 7.89 19.40
CA LEU A 751 -3.77 8.02 20.72
C LEU A 751 -3.76 6.67 21.46
N LEU A 752 -4.86 5.92 21.40
CA LEU A 752 -4.91 4.55 21.95
C LEU A 752 -3.90 3.61 21.28
N ASP A 753 -3.70 3.75 19.96
CA ASP A 753 -2.70 2.96 19.22
C ASP A 753 -1.28 3.32 19.67
N HIS A 754 -0.99 4.62 19.80
CA HIS A 754 0.29 5.13 20.32
C HIS A 754 0.59 4.58 21.73
N MET A 755 -0.43 4.48 22.58
CA MET A 755 -0.32 3.91 23.92
C MET A 755 -0.27 2.37 23.94
N ASN A 756 -0.34 1.68 22.79
CA ASN A 756 -0.52 0.24 22.67
C ASN A 756 -1.73 -0.30 23.46
N ARG A 757 -2.78 0.51 23.56
CA ARG A 757 -4.03 0.23 24.28
C ARG A 757 -5.21 0.00 23.34
N LEU A 758 -5.00 -0.01 22.03
CA LEU A 758 -6.06 -0.12 21.03
C LEU A 758 -6.49 -1.59 20.78
N ASP A 759 -7.77 -1.88 20.97
CA ASP A 759 -8.42 -3.06 20.38
C ASP A 759 -8.65 -2.83 18.88
N ALA A 760 -7.83 -3.47 18.04
CA ALA A 760 -7.84 -3.27 16.59
C ALA A 760 -9.17 -3.67 15.92
N VAL A 761 -9.88 -4.67 16.44
CA VAL A 761 -11.13 -5.15 15.85
C VAL A 761 -12.23 -4.12 16.10
N ARG A 762 -12.40 -3.70 17.35
CA ARG A 762 -13.40 -2.69 17.73
C ARG A 762 -13.10 -1.32 17.11
N ALA A 763 -11.83 -0.98 16.99
CA ALA A 763 -11.39 0.24 16.30
C ALA A 763 -11.81 0.23 14.82
N ALA A 764 -11.62 -0.91 14.13
CA ALA A 764 -12.03 -1.05 12.74
C ALA A 764 -13.55 -0.94 12.58
N GLU A 765 -14.33 -1.58 13.44
CA GLU A 765 -15.79 -1.46 13.44
C GLU A 765 -16.26 -0.01 13.67
N THR A 766 -15.63 0.68 14.63
CA THR A 766 -15.94 2.09 14.95
C THR A 766 -15.66 3.00 13.76
N LEU A 767 -14.48 2.86 13.12
CA LEU A 767 -14.13 3.65 11.94
C LEU A 767 -14.98 3.30 10.73
N ALA A 768 -15.30 2.02 10.51
CA ALA A 768 -16.17 1.60 9.42
C ALA A 768 -17.55 2.27 9.52
N ALA A 769 -18.11 2.37 10.74
CA ALA A 769 -19.35 3.10 10.97
C ALA A 769 -19.18 4.61 10.76
N GLU A 770 -18.10 5.21 11.26
CA GLU A 770 -17.87 6.66 11.16
C GLU A 770 -17.65 7.12 9.70
N VAL A 771 -16.92 6.34 8.89
CA VAL A 771 -16.73 6.59 7.45
C VAL A 771 -18.05 6.50 6.65
N MET A 772 -19.07 5.80 7.16
CA MET A 772 -20.40 5.84 6.53
C MET A 772 -21.14 7.16 6.80
N VAL A 773 -20.86 7.81 7.93
CA VAL A 773 -21.54 9.03 8.39
C VAL A 773 -20.81 10.28 7.90
N TRP A 774 -19.48 10.29 7.94
CA TRP A 774 -18.63 11.39 7.49
C TRP A 774 -18.12 11.14 6.08
N ARG A 775 -18.28 12.13 5.19
CA ARG A 775 -17.84 12.07 3.78
C ARG A 775 -17.22 13.39 3.35
N GLY A 776 -16.12 13.31 2.60
CA GLY A 776 -15.37 14.42 2.02
C GLY A 776 -14.15 14.88 2.82
N GLY A 777 -13.21 15.50 2.11
CA GLY A 777 -11.99 16.11 2.67
C GLY A 777 -10.87 15.13 3.00
N GLU A 778 -9.77 15.65 3.54
CA GLU A 778 -8.59 14.85 3.95
C GLU A 778 -8.91 13.89 5.11
N LEU A 779 -9.80 14.29 6.03
CA LEU A 779 -10.18 13.45 7.17
C LEU A 779 -10.82 12.12 6.74
N GLU A 780 -11.60 12.09 5.66
CA GLU A 780 -12.13 10.83 5.12
C GLU A 780 -10.99 9.92 4.64
N ALA A 781 -10.02 10.47 3.91
CA ALA A 781 -8.85 9.73 3.43
C ALA A 781 -8.03 9.18 4.59
N ASP A 782 -7.81 9.98 5.63
CA ASP A 782 -7.10 9.60 6.86
C ASP A 782 -7.81 8.47 7.61
N MET A 783 -9.12 8.61 7.83
CA MET A 783 -9.93 7.60 8.52
C MET A 783 -9.97 6.28 7.75
N MET A 784 -10.15 6.33 6.43
CA MET A 784 -10.16 5.14 5.59
C MET A 784 -8.76 4.50 5.50
N THR A 785 -7.69 5.31 5.53
CA THR A 785 -6.31 4.81 5.60
C THR A 785 -6.07 4.05 6.90
N LEU A 786 -6.43 4.64 8.04
CA LEU A 786 -6.34 3.97 9.33
C LEU A 786 -7.22 2.70 9.37
N LEU A 787 -8.43 2.76 8.80
CA LEU A 787 -9.31 1.60 8.71
C LEU A 787 -8.67 0.45 7.90
N ALA A 788 -8.04 0.75 6.76
CA ALA A 788 -7.32 -0.25 5.98
C ALA A 788 -6.11 -0.83 6.74
N GLU A 789 -5.33 0.02 7.43
CA GLU A 789 -4.22 -0.42 8.28
C GLU A 789 -4.70 -1.36 9.39
N LEU A 790 -5.84 -1.05 10.02
CA LEU A 790 -6.46 -1.90 11.04
C LEU A 790 -6.92 -3.24 10.47
N TYR A 791 -7.55 -3.26 9.30
CA TYR A 791 -7.94 -4.51 8.64
C TYR A 791 -6.74 -5.38 8.25
N PHE A 792 -5.63 -4.79 7.78
CA PHE A 792 -4.40 -5.54 7.56
C PHE A 792 -3.86 -6.14 8.86
N ARG A 793 -3.92 -5.39 9.97
CA ARG A 793 -3.45 -5.87 11.28
C ARG A 793 -4.31 -7.00 11.86
N THR A 794 -5.62 -6.97 11.63
CA THR A 794 -6.55 -8.02 12.06
C THR A 794 -6.62 -9.20 11.08
N GLN A 795 -5.84 -9.19 10.00
CA GLN A 795 -5.83 -10.19 8.92
C GLN A 795 -7.15 -10.27 8.13
N ASP A 796 -7.96 -9.21 8.16
CA ASP A 796 -9.14 -9.08 7.31
C ASP A 796 -8.76 -8.51 5.94
N PHE A 797 -8.07 -9.34 5.16
CA PHE A 797 -7.48 -8.91 3.89
C PHE A 797 -8.52 -8.43 2.87
N ARG A 798 -9.73 -9.02 2.86
CA ARG A 798 -10.78 -8.61 1.91
C ARG A 798 -11.20 -7.17 2.17
N ASN A 799 -11.58 -6.85 3.40
CA ASN A 799 -11.99 -5.50 3.75
C ASN A 799 -10.82 -4.50 3.66
N ALA A 800 -9.59 -4.95 3.96
CA ALA A 800 -8.39 -4.13 3.79
C ALA A 800 -8.21 -3.69 2.33
N PHE A 801 -8.16 -4.64 1.39
CA PHE A 801 -7.95 -4.33 -0.03
C PHE A 801 -9.14 -3.60 -0.65
N GLU A 802 -10.37 -3.89 -0.23
CA GLU A 802 -11.56 -3.13 -0.62
C GLU A 802 -11.44 -1.65 -0.21
N THR A 803 -11.05 -1.42 1.04
CA THR A 803 -10.86 -0.06 1.58
C THR A 803 -9.73 0.66 0.84
N VAL A 804 -8.57 0.01 0.63
CA VAL A 804 -7.47 0.61 -0.14
C VAL A 804 -7.91 0.97 -1.55
N HIS A 805 -8.63 0.09 -2.24
CA HIS A 805 -9.13 0.35 -3.59
C HIS A 805 -10.11 1.54 -3.59
N ALA A 806 -11.04 1.59 -2.64
CA ALA A 806 -12.01 2.68 -2.50
C ALA A 806 -11.31 4.04 -2.28
N VAL A 807 -10.33 4.10 -1.37
CA VAL A 807 -9.56 5.33 -1.10
C VAL A 807 -8.73 5.76 -2.29
N ALA A 808 -8.13 4.81 -3.00
CA ALA A 808 -7.32 5.10 -4.17
C ALA A 808 -8.13 5.72 -5.32
N LEU A 809 -9.43 5.40 -5.42
CA LEU A 809 -10.32 5.98 -6.43
C LEU A 809 -10.71 7.43 -6.12
N THR A 810 -10.86 7.78 -4.84
CA THR A 810 -11.35 9.11 -4.42
C THR A 810 -10.24 10.08 -4.03
N HIS A 811 -9.10 9.58 -3.53
CA HIS A 811 -8.01 10.39 -2.97
C HIS A 811 -6.63 10.02 -3.54
N ALA A 812 -6.55 9.72 -4.84
CA ALA A 812 -5.31 9.28 -5.51
C ALA A 812 -4.11 10.23 -5.34
N GLN A 813 -4.32 11.51 -5.05
CA GLN A 813 -3.26 12.51 -4.92
C GLN A 813 -2.71 12.66 -3.49
N SER A 814 -3.37 12.08 -2.48
CA SER A 814 -2.90 12.16 -1.09
C SER A 814 -1.60 11.35 -0.91
N PRO A 815 -0.55 11.94 -0.30
CA PRO A 815 0.68 11.22 0.05
C PRO A 815 0.45 9.98 0.92
N GLU A 816 -0.49 10.06 1.86
CA GLU A 816 -0.87 9.00 2.79
C GLU A 816 -1.46 7.81 2.03
N VAL A 817 -2.33 8.08 1.07
CA VAL A 817 -2.93 7.07 0.19
C VAL A 817 -1.88 6.40 -0.70
N GLN A 818 -0.91 7.16 -1.21
CA GLN A 818 0.22 6.59 -1.96
C GLN A 818 1.07 5.64 -1.11
N ARG A 819 1.31 6.00 0.16
CA ARG A 819 1.99 5.13 1.13
C ARG A 819 1.18 3.87 1.41
N LEU A 820 -0.14 4.00 1.61
CA LEU A 820 -1.06 2.88 1.81
C LEU A 820 -1.08 1.93 0.61
N LEU A 821 -1.08 2.46 -0.61
CA LEU A 821 -1.04 1.66 -1.85
C LEU A 821 0.24 0.82 -1.94
N GLU A 822 1.38 1.39 -1.56
CA GLU A 822 2.64 0.65 -1.53
C GLU A 822 2.67 -0.41 -0.43
N GLN A 823 2.14 -0.10 0.75
CA GLN A 823 1.94 -1.09 1.82
C GLN A 823 1.00 -2.22 1.39
N ALA A 824 -0.09 -1.91 0.70
CA ALA A 824 -1.03 -2.89 0.18
C ALA A 824 -0.35 -3.82 -0.84
N ARG A 825 0.48 -3.31 -1.75
CA ARG A 825 1.29 -4.13 -2.67
C ARG A 825 2.24 -5.07 -1.93
N GLN A 826 2.87 -4.60 -0.86
CA GLN A 826 3.77 -5.41 -0.03
C GLN A 826 2.99 -6.49 0.71
N ASN A 827 1.88 -6.15 1.37
CA ASN A 827 1.00 -7.10 2.02
C ASN A 827 0.44 -8.14 1.03
N PHE A 828 0.05 -7.72 -0.17
CA PHE A 828 -0.41 -8.63 -1.22
C PHE A 828 0.72 -9.56 -1.68
N ALA A 829 1.94 -9.04 -1.84
CA ALA A 829 3.12 -9.86 -2.14
C ALA A 829 3.37 -10.91 -1.04
N ASP A 830 3.42 -10.48 0.22
CA ASP A 830 3.67 -11.36 1.36
C ASP A 830 2.57 -12.41 1.52
N LEU A 831 1.32 -12.04 1.24
CA LEU A 831 0.17 -12.92 1.33
C LEU A 831 0.35 -14.17 0.46
N TYR A 832 0.78 -13.99 -0.79
CA TYR A 832 0.91 -15.08 -1.77
C TYR A 832 2.33 -15.66 -1.91
N LEU A 833 3.37 -14.94 -1.47
CA LEU A 833 4.76 -15.42 -1.54
C LEU A 833 5.21 -16.10 -0.24
N ASN A 834 4.79 -15.60 0.93
CA ASN A 834 5.26 -16.07 2.24
C ASN A 834 4.28 -17.01 2.95
N GLY A 835 3.33 -17.59 2.21
CA GLY A 835 2.45 -18.65 2.73
C GLY A 835 1.29 -18.19 3.63
N GLN A 836 1.09 -16.88 3.86
CA GLN A 836 -0.04 -16.41 4.69
C GLN A 836 -1.40 -16.81 4.09
N ALA A 837 -1.55 -16.76 2.76
CA ALA A 837 -2.78 -17.24 2.11
C ALA A 837 -2.88 -18.78 2.04
N ASP A 838 -1.94 -19.55 2.63
CA ASP A 838 -2.16 -20.99 2.87
C ASP A 838 -3.14 -21.22 4.03
N ALA A 839 -3.33 -20.22 4.91
CA ALA A 839 -4.33 -20.28 5.98
C ALA A 839 -5.76 -19.97 5.49
N MET A 840 -5.89 -19.38 4.30
CA MET A 840 -7.17 -19.03 3.67
C MET A 840 -7.79 -20.23 2.95
N GLN A 841 -9.11 -20.18 2.75
CA GLN A 841 -9.74 -21.13 1.84
C GLN A 841 -9.21 -20.91 0.41
N PRO A 842 -8.88 -21.96 -0.36
CA PRO A 842 -8.29 -21.83 -1.70
C PRO A 842 -9.11 -20.97 -2.67
N VAL A 843 -10.44 -21.06 -2.57
CA VAL A 843 -11.38 -20.27 -3.37
C VAL A 843 -11.37 -18.80 -2.98
N GLU A 844 -11.28 -18.52 -1.69
CA GLU A 844 -11.19 -17.17 -1.15
C GLU A 844 -9.89 -16.49 -1.58
N ALA A 845 -8.77 -17.20 -1.47
CA ALA A 845 -7.46 -16.74 -1.94
C ALA A 845 -7.46 -16.49 -3.46
N LEU A 846 -8.15 -17.32 -4.26
CA LEU A 846 -8.29 -17.11 -5.69
C LEU A 846 -9.13 -15.86 -5.99
N THR A 847 -10.28 -15.73 -5.33
CA THR A 847 -11.19 -14.60 -5.52
C THR A 847 -10.49 -13.30 -5.16
N LEU A 848 -9.84 -13.25 -3.99
CA LEU A 848 -9.05 -12.10 -3.54
C LEU A 848 -7.95 -11.73 -4.54
N TYR A 849 -7.28 -12.72 -5.15
CA TYR A 849 -6.25 -12.45 -6.15
C TYR A 849 -6.83 -11.78 -7.39
N TYR A 850 -7.97 -12.26 -7.89
CA TYR A 850 -8.59 -11.68 -9.09
C TYR A 850 -9.20 -10.30 -8.83
N ASP A 851 -9.87 -10.13 -7.69
CA ASP A 851 -10.45 -8.85 -7.26
C ASP A 851 -9.38 -7.76 -7.22
N TYR A 852 -8.16 -8.09 -6.77
CA TYR A 852 -7.09 -7.12 -6.52
C TYR A 852 -5.78 -7.41 -7.26
N ARG A 853 -5.86 -8.03 -8.44
CA ARG A 853 -4.69 -8.41 -9.26
C ARG A 853 -3.77 -7.24 -9.63
N GLU A 854 -4.31 -6.02 -9.59
CA GLU A 854 -3.57 -4.77 -9.79
C GLU A 854 -2.44 -4.55 -8.78
N PHE A 855 -2.50 -5.18 -7.60
CA PHE A 855 -1.42 -5.15 -6.60
C PHE A 855 -0.32 -6.20 -6.87
N THR A 856 -0.44 -7.01 -7.92
CA THR A 856 0.58 -8.00 -8.28
C THR A 856 1.89 -7.32 -8.68
N PRO A 857 3.03 -7.62 -8.03
CA PRO A 857 4.31 -7.02 -8.40
C PRO A 857 4.72 -7.35 -9.85
N PRO A 858 5.34 -6.42 -10.59
CA PRO A 858 5.86 -6.71 -11.92
C PRO A 858 7.05 -7.68 -11.88
N GLY A 859 7.27 -8.40 -12.98
CA GLY A 859 8.42 -9.29 -13.17
C GLY A 859 8.39 -10.60 -12.37
N ALA A 860 9.57 -11.10 -11.99
CA ALA A 860 9.77 -12.44 -11.46
C ALA A 860 9.03 -12.73 -10.14
N ARG A 861 8.83 -11.70 -9.29
CA ARG A 861 8.06 -11.84 -8.04
C ARG A 861 6.58 -12.08 -8.30
N GLY A 862 5.95 -11.30 -9.18
CA GLY A 862 4.57 -11.58 -9.59
C GLY A 862 4.44 -12.91 -10.32
N ASP A 863 5.47 -13.31 -11.04
CA ASP A 863 5.49 -14.63 -11.70
C ASP A 863 5.49 -15.77 -10.68
N GLU A 864 6.22 -15.63 -9.58
CA GLU A 864 6.24 -16.60 -8.48
C GLU A 864 4.91 -16.66 -7.73
N MET A 865 4.28 -15.50 -7.53
CA MET A 865 2.95 -15.40 -6.94
C MET A 865 1.91 -16.20 -7.74
N VAL A 866 1.87 -16.03 -9.07
CA VAL A 866 0.97 -16.80 -9.95
C VAL A 866 1.23 -18.29 -9.84
N ARG A 867 2.51 -18.71 -9.75
CA ARG A 867 2.86 -20.13 -9.59
C ARG A 867 2.41 -20.70 -8.24
N ASN A 868 2.56 -19.95 -7.15
CA ASN A 868 2.08 -20.37 -5.84
C ASN A 868 0.55 -20.49 -5.82
N LEU A 869 -0.15 -19.57 -6.49
CA LEU A 869 -1.60 -19.64 -6.65
C LEU A 869 -2.02 -20.88 -7.46
N ALA A 870 -1.41 -21.12 -8.62
CA ALA A 870 -1.66 -22.32 -9.42
C ALA A 870 -1.41 -23.61 -8.62
N ARG A 871 -0.35 -23.65 -7.79
CA ARG A 871 -0.05 -24.80 -6.91
C ARG A 871 -1.14 -25.06 -5.90
N ARG A 872 -1.77 -24.02 -5.36
CA ARG A 872 -2.88 -24.16 -4.42
C ARG A 872 -4.12 -24.72 -5.10
N LEU A 873 -4.44 -24.24 -6.30
CA LEU A 873 -5.57 -24.75 -7.09
C LEU A 873 -5.39 -26.23 -7.42
N VAL A 874 -4.18 -26.66 -7.77
CA VAL A 874 -3.87 -28.09 -7.97
C VAL A 874 -4.10 -28.92 -6.70
N LYS A 875 -3.78 -28.40 -5.50
CA LYS A 875 -4.00 -29.11 -4.22
C LYS A 875 -5.49 -29.34 -3.89
N VAL A 876 -6.38 -28.57 -4.50
CA VAL A 876 -7.84 -28.70 -4.32
C VAL A 876 -8.57 -29.16 -5.57
N ASP A 877 -7.84 -29.79 -6.48
CA ASP A 877 -8.37 -30.41 -7.71
C ASP A 877 -9.03 -29.43 -8.71
N LEU A 878 -8.69 -28.14 -8.61
CA LEU A 878 -9.08 -27.11 -9.57
C LEU A 878 -8.07 -27.03 -10.72
N LEU A 879 -7.91 -28.16 -11.44
CA LEU A 879 -6.88 -28.35 -12.47
C LEU A 879 -7.06 -27.40 -13.66
N SER A 880 -8.31 -27.23 -14.13
CA SER A 880 -8.60 -26.33 -15.27
C SER A 880 -8.22 -24.87 -14.98
N GLN A 881 -8.53 -24.35 -13.80
CA GLN A 881 -8.20 -22.97 -13.41
C GLN A 881 -6.68 -22.80 -13.19
N ALA A 882 -6.01 -23.80 -12.63
CA ALA A 882 -4.56 -23.80 -12.52
C ALA A 882 -3.89 -23.76 -13.90
N ALA A 883 -4.42 -24.52 -14.87
CA ALA A 883 -3.92 -24.55 -16.24
C ALA A 883 -4.06 -23.18 -16.93
N GLU A 884 -5.20 -22.51 -16.79
CA GLU A 884 -5.44 -21.17 -17.36
C GLU A 884 -4.44 -20.12 -16.84
N LEU A 885 -4.15 -20.13 -15.54
CA LEU A 885 -3.17 -19.20 -14.94
C LEU A 885 -1.77 -19.38 -15.53
N LEU A 886 -1.32 -20.63 -15.69
CA LEU A 886 0.00 -20.92 -16.22
C LEU A 886 0.08 -20.66 -17.73
N ASP A 887 -0.97 -20.96 -18.49
CA ASP A 887 -1.04 -20.68 -19.93
C ASP A 887 -0.92 -19.17 -20.21
N TYR A 888 -1.64 -18.35 -19.43
CA TYR A 888 -1.50 -16.90 -19.50
C TYR A 888 -0.06 -16.43 -19.25
N GLN A 889 0.61 -17.02 -18.26
CA GLN A 889 1.99 -16.68 -17.90
C GLN A 889 2.98 -17.05 -19.02
N ILE A 890 2.81 -18.22 -19.65
CA ILE A 890 3.62 -18.69 -20.79
C ILE A 890 3.44 -17.78 -22.02
N SER A 891 2.22 -17.31 -22.24
CA SER A 891 1.87 -16.51 -23.42
C SER A 891 2.31 -15.05 -23.29
N ASN A 892 2.28 -14.47 -22.09
CA ASN A 892 2.41 -13.02 -21.91
C ASN A 892 3.62 -12.56 -21.10
N ARG A 893 4.26 -13.44 -20.31
CA ARG A 893 5.24 -13.00 -19.28
C ARG A 893 6.60 -13.70 -19.33
N LEU A 894 6.67 -14.94 -19.81
CA LEU A 894 7.89 -15.76 -19.75
C LEU A 894 8.60 -15.90 -21.10
N GLU A 895 9.93 -15.98 -21.04
CA GLU A 895 10.81 -16.26 -22.18
C GLU A 895 11.86 -17.33 -21.84
N GLY A 896 12.47 -17.92 -22.87
CA GLY A 896 13.60 -18.85 -22.74
C GLY A 896 13.31 -20.10 -21.90
N ALA A 897 14.30 -20.53 -21.11
CA ALA A 897 14.23 -21.78 -20.35
C ALA A 897 13.14 -21.77 -19.27
N ALA A 898 12.82 -20.61 -18.68
CA ALA A 898 11.74 -20.47 -17.71
C ALA A 898 10.38 -20.78 -18.36
N LYS A 899 10.13 -20.28 -19.57
CA LYS A 899 8.93 -20.62 -20.36
C LYS A 899 8.83 -22.13 -20.60
N ALA A 900 9.94 -22.79 -20.92
CA ALA A 900 9.96 -24.22 -21.19
C ALA A 900 9.71 -25.08 -19.93
N GLN A 901 10.13 -24.62 -18.75
CA GLN A 901 9.83 -25.28 -17.48
C GLN A 901 8.34 -25.15 -17.14
N ILE A 902 7.80 -23.94 -17.16
CA ILE A 902 6.39 -23.71 -16.81
C ILE A 902 5.44 -24.38 -17.80
N ALA A 903 5.80 -24.45 -19.08
CA ALA A 903 5.04 -25.23 -20.05
C ALA A 903 5.08 -26.75 -19.78
N ALA A 904 6.14 -27.27 -19.16
CA ALA A 904 6.18 -28.66 -18.72
C ALA A 904 5.23 -28.87 -17.53
N ASP A 905 5.21 -27.92 -16.59
CA ASP A 905 4.30 -27.96 -15.43
C ASP A 905 2.83 -27.87 -15.89
N LEU A 906 2.50 -26.95 -16.79
CA LEU A 906 1.19 -26.86 -17.44
C LEU A 906 0.80 -28.18 -18.12
N ALA A 907 1.71 -28.78 -18.89
CA ALA A 907 1.42 -30.04 -19.58
C ALA A 907 1.11 -31.20 -18.62
N VAL A 908 1.70 -31.24 -17.43
CA VAL A 908 1.34 -32.24 -16.40
C VAL A 908 -0.08 -32.03 -15.90
N ILE A 909 -0.45 -30.77 -15.65
CA ILE A 909 -1.79 -30.39 -15.20
C ILE A 909 -2.82 -30.75 -16.28
N ASP A 910 -2.56 -30.37 -17.54
CA ASP A 910 -3.44 -30.71 -18.67
C ASP A 910 -3.57 -32.23 -18.87
N ILE A 911 -2.49 -33.01 -18.68
CA ILE A 911 -2.53 -34.48 -18.72
C ILE A 911 -3.42 -35.03 -17.59
N ALA A 912 -3.29 -34.50 -16.38
CA ALA A 912 -4.12 -34.89 -15.24
C ALA A 912 -5.59 -34.50 -15.45
N ASP A 913 -5.85 -33.37 -16.10
CA ASP A 913 -7.17 -32.86 -16.49
C ASP A 913 -7.72 -33.53 -17.77
N ARG A 914 -7.07 -34.60 -18.26
CA ARG A 914 -7.44 -35.37 -19.46
C ARG A 914 -7.53 -34.55 -20.75
N LYS A 915 -6.72 -33.50 -20.88
CA LYS A 915 -6.60 -32.62 -22.06
C LYS A 915 -5.24 -32.82 -22.78
N PRO A 916 -4.99 -34.00 -23.39
CA PRO A 916 -3.68 -34.33 -23.97
C PRO A 916 -3.29 -33.42 -25.16
N ASP A 917 -4.25 -32.90 -25.90
CA ASP A 917 -3.96 -31.99 -27.02
C ASP A 917 -3.44 -30.62 -26.54
N LYS A 918 -4.02 -30.07 -25.46
CA LYS A 918 -3.51 -28.84 -24.82
C LYS A 918 -2.11 -29.03 -24.24
N ALA A 919 -1.86 -30.17 -23.60
CA ALA A 919 -0.53 -30.52 -23.11
C ALA A 919 0.52 -30.54 -24.24
N LEU A 920 0.17 -31.12 -25.40
CA LEU A 920 1.06 -31.12 -26.57
C LEU A 920 1.26 -29.73 -27.17
N GLU A 921 0.22 -28.90 -27.20
CA GLU A 921 0.31 -27.51 -27.64
C GLU A 921 1.30 -26.73 -26.75
N ALA A 922 1.11 -26.77 -25.42
CA ALA A 922 2.00 -26.11 -24.45
C ALA A 922 3.47 -26.54 -24.63
N LEU A 923 3.73 -27.84 -24.81
CA LEU A 923 5.07 -28.37 -25.07
C LEU A 923 5.62 -27.91 -26.43
N ASN A 924 4.79 -27.76 -27.46
CA ASN A 924 5.23 -27.36 -28.79
C ASN A 924 5.54 -25.86 -28.88
N ILE A 925 4.70 -24.98 -28.33
CA ILE A 925 4.90 -23.53 -28.37
C ILE A 925 6.13 -23.08 -27.57
N SER A 926 6.56 -23.90 -26.61
CA SER A 926 7.71 -23.65 -25.74
C SER A 926 8.99 -24.39 -26.17
N ARG A 927 9.02 -24.96 -27.38
CA ARG A 927 10.16 -25.73 -27.89
C ARG A 927 11.36 -24.82 -28.19
N MET A 928 12.52 -25.13 -27.61
CA MET A 928 13.77 -24.40 -27.85
C MET A 928 14.98 -25.33 -27.83
N ALA A 929 16.06 -24.90 -28.49
CA ALA A 929 17.35 -25.60 -28.46
C ALA A 929 18.15 -25.23 -27.19
N GLY A 930 19.01 -26.13 -26.73
CA GLY A 930 19.91 -25.87 -25.59
C GLY A 930 19.26 -25.93 -24.21
N LEU A 931 18.15 -26.67 -24.05
CA LEU A 931 17.55 -26.91 -22.75
C LEU A 931 18.46 -27.77 -21.85
N PRO A 932 18.36 -27.63 -20.51
CA PRO A 932 18.99 -28.57 -19.59
C PRO A 932 18.56 -30.01 -19.89
N PRO A 933 19.48 -31.01 -19.89
CA PRO A 933 19.14 -32.39 -20.25
C PRO A 933 18.01 -33.02 -19.41
N SER A 934 17.90 -32.64 -18.14
CA SER A 934 16.82 -33.07 -17.25
C SER A 934 15.45 -32.53 -17.69
N LEU A 935 15.35 -31.25 -18.01
CA LEU A 935 14.13 -30.61 -18.51
C LEU A 935 13.76 -31.12 -19.90
N GLU A 936 14.74 -31.33 -20.78
CA GLU A 936 14.49 -31.94 -22.09
C GLU A 936 13.90 -33.36 -21.93
N ARG A 937 14.48 -34.18 -21.04
CA ARG A 937 13.94 -35.52 -20.73
C ARG A 937 12.53 -35.44 -20.16
N GLN A 938 12.29 -34.56 -19.17
CA GLN A 938 10.99 -34.33 -18.55
C GLN A 938 9.92 -34.02 -19.60
N ARG A 939 10.22 -33.09 -20.52
CA ARG A 939 9.31 -32.70 -21.60
C ARG A 939 9.02 -33.83 -22.58
N ARG A 940 10.02 -34.66 -22.93
CA ARG A 940 9.80 -35.83 -23.78
C ARG A 940 8.94 -36.91 -23.11
N VAL A 941 9.09 -37.11 -21.79
CA VAL A 941 8.21 -38.02 -21.03
C VAL A 941 6.75 -37.54 -21.10
N LEU A 942 6.52 -36.24 -20.92
CA LEU A 942 5.18 -35.65 -21.01
C LEU A 942 4.62 -35.70 -22.43
N GLU A 943 5.43 -35.39 -23.44
CA GLU A 943 5.05 -35.50 -24.86
C GLU A 943 4.66 -36.94 -25.20
N ALA A 944 5.44 -37.93 -24.77
CA ALA A 944 5.10 -39.35 -24.95
C ALA A 944 3.79 -39.72 -24.26
N ARG A 945 3.56 -39.27 -23.02
CA ARG A 945 2.31 -39.53 -22.29
C ARG A 945 1.10 -38.93 -22.99
N ALA A 946 1.18 -37.65 -23.37
CA ALA A 946 0.11 -36.97 -24.07
C ALA A 946 -0.17 -37.59 -25.47
N LEU A 947 0.87 -38.08 -26.17
CA LEU A 947 0.71 -38.85 -27.40
C LEU A 947 -0.04 -40.18 -27.17
N ILE A 948 0.26 -40.90 -26.09
CA ILE A 948 -0.45 -42.14 -25.73
C ILE A 948 -1.92 -41.86 -25.40
N ASP A 949 -2.20 -40.80 -24.64
CA ASP A 949 -3.56 -40.43 -24.26
C ASP A 949 -4.39 -39.88 -25.42
N SER A 950 -3.75 -39.26 -26.42
CA SER A 950 -4.38 -38.81 -27.67
C SER A 950 -4.48 -39.88 -28.78
N GLY A 951 -4.12 -41.14 -28.48
CA GLY A 951 -4.23 -42.25 -29.45
C GLY A 951 -3.16 -42.26 -30.55
N ARG A 952 -2.01 -41.62 -30.30
CA ARG A 952 -0.85 -41.54 -31.19
C ARG A 952 0.30 -42.41 -30.65
N GLU A 953 0.02 -43.67 -30.35
CA GLU A 953 0.96 -44.54 -29.61
C GLU A 953 2.22 -44.89 -30.39
N ASP A 954 2.15 -45.01 -31.72
CA ASP A 954 3.34 -45.29 -32.54
C ASP A 954 4.38 -44.16 -32.45
N LEU A 955 3.93 -42.91 -32.50
CA LEU A 955 4.81 -41.74 -32.32
C LEU A 955 5.38 -41.69 -30.90
N ALA A 956 4.58 -42.08 -29.90
CA ALA A 956 5.06 -42.18 -28.53
C ALA A 956 6.15 -43.25 -28.39
N LEU A 957 5.99 -44.41 -29.01
CA LEU A 957 7.00 -45.48 -29.00
C LEU A 957 8.30 -45.05 -29.69
N ASP A 958 8.22 -44.35 -30.82
CA ASP A 958 9.39 -43.79 -31.51
C ASP A 958 10.13 -42.78 -30.63
N LEU A 959 9.41 -41.89 -29.94
CA LEU A 959 9.98 -40.94 -29.00
C LEU A 959 10.66 -41.65 -27.82
N LEU A 960 9.95 -42.61 -27.24
CA LEU A 960 10.43 -43.40 -26.09
C LEU A 960 11.59 -44.31 -26.47
N ALA A 961 11.78 -44.73 -27.72
CA ALA A 961 12.86 -45.63 -28.13
C ALA A 961 14.27 -45.12 -27.77
N SER A 962 14.43 -43.80 -27.67
CA SER A 962 15.69 -43.13 -27.29
C SER A 962 15.87 -42.90 -25.79
N MET A 963 14.90 -43.31 -24.95
CA MET A 963 14.85 -43.01 -23.52
C MET A 963 15.01 -44.27 -22.68
N ASP A 964 15.81 -44.20 -21.62
CA ASP A 964 15.97 -45.29 -20.66
C ASP A 964 15.43 -44.89 -19.29
N GLY A 965 14.90 -45.85 -18.52
CA GLY A 965 14.39 -45.63 -17.18
C GLY A 965 13.03 -46.27 -16.92
N ARG A 966 12.73 -46.50 -15.63
CA ARG A 966 11.49 -47.15 -15.19
C ARG A 966 10.23 -46.41 -15.65
N ASP A 967 10.23 -45.09 -15.64
CA ASP A 967 9.15 -44.23 -16.12
C ASP A 967 8.91 -44.41 -17.63
N SER A 968 9.97 -44.40 -18.44
CA SER A 968 9.86 -44.65 -19.88
C SER A 968 9.37 -46.07 -20.20
N ASP A 969 9.79 -47.08 -19.43
CA ASP A 969 9.32 -48.46 -19.59
C ASP A 969 7.83 -48.60 -19.26
N LEU A 970 7.35 -47.92 -18.21
CA LEU A 970 5.93 -47.90 -17.86
C LEU A 970 5.08 -47.25 -18.98
N LEU A 971 5.57 -46.18 -19.60
CA LEU A 971 4.90 -45.57 -20.75
C LEU A 971 4.92 -46.48 -21.99
N ARG A 972 6.02 -47.18 -22.26
CA ARG A 972 6.08 -48.18 -23.36
C ARG A 972 5.07 -49.30 -23.14
N ILE A 973 4.98 -49.83 -21.91
CA ILE A 973 4.01 -50.85 -21.55
C ILE A 973 2.58 -50.37 -21.88
N ASP A 974 2.26 -49.13 -21.51
CA ASP A 974 0.93 -48.57 -21.76
C ASP A 974 0.65 -48.34 -23.25
N ALA A 975 1.64 -47.80 -23.98
CA ALA A 975 1.56 -47.62 -25.44
C ALA A 975 1.34 -48.96 -26.16
N HIS A 976 2.13 -50.00 -25.83
CA HIS A 976 1.96 -51.34 -26.38
C HIS A 976 0.59 -51.92 -26.06
N TRP A 977 0.11 -51.74 -24.82
CA TRP A 977 -1.21 -52.23 -24.42
C TRP A 977 -2.34 -51.56 -25.21
N ARG A 978 -2.32 -50.23 -25.35
CA ARG A 978 -3.31 -49.48 -26.13
C ARG A 978 -3.26 -49.77 -27.63
N SER A 979 -2.07 -49.99 -28.19
CA SER A 979 -1.88 -50.46 -29.56
C SER A 979 -2.26 -51.94 -29.78
N LYS A 980 -2.79 -52.65 -28.78
CA LYS A 980 -3.11 -54.09 -28.83
C LYS A 980 -1.89 -55.01 -29.07
N ARG A 981 -0.68 -54.51 -28.80
CA ARG A 981 0.59 -55.27 -28.79
C ARG A 981 0.78 -55.92 -27.42
N TYR A 982 -0.13 -56.81 -27.04
CA TYR A 982 -0.20 -57.38 -25.70
C TYR A 982 1.01 -58.25 -25.33
N GLN A 983 1.62 -58.92 -26.31
CA GLN A 983 2.84 -59.71 -26.11
C GLN A 983 4.00 -58.81 -25.67
N ASP A 984 4.27 -57.75 -26.42
CA ASP A 984 5.35 -56.80 -26.13
C ASP A 984 5.18 -56.15 -24.75
N ALA A 985 3.94 -55.76 -24.41
CA ALA A 985 3.60 -55.22 -23.10
C ALA A 985 3.86 -56.24 -21.97
N ALA A 986 3.44 -57.49 -22.15
CA ALA A 986 3.63 -58.55 -21.15
C ALA A 986 5.11 -58.90 -20.94
N GLU A 987 5.90 -58.99 -22.02
CA GLU A 987 7.34 -59.22 -21.95
C GLU A 987 8.09 -58.07 -21.26
N LEU A 988 7.69 -56.82 -21.52
CA LEU A 988 8.25 -55.65 -20.86
C LEU A 988 7.91 -55.61 -19.36
N ILE A 989 6.65 -55.88 -19.00
CA ILE A 989 6.25 -55.98 -17.59
C ILE A 989 7.04 -57.10 -16.90
N GLU A 990 7.11 -58.29 -17.50
CA GLU A 990 7.88 -59.41 -16.96
C GLU A 990 9.31 -58.95 -16.67
N ARG A 991 9.99 -58.36 -17.66
CA ARG A 991 11.36 -57.86 -17.52
C ARG A 991 11.51 -56.80 -16.42
N LEU A 992 10.60 -55.83 -16.36
CA LEU A 992 10.65 -54.72 -15.41
C LEU A 992 10.59 -55.18 -13.95
N TYR A 993 9.71 -56.15 -13.66
CA TYR A 993 9.53 -56.64 -12.29
C TYR A 993 10.43 -57.83 -11.93
N SER A 994 11.11 -58.42 -12.92
CA SER A 994 12.05 -59.53 -12.73
C SER A 994 13.31 -59.18 -11.95
N ILE A 995 13.66 -57.89 -11.85
CA ILE A 995 14.92 -57.40 -11.27
C ILE A 995 14.76 -57.04 -9.77
N SER A 996 13.53 -57.08 -9.24
CA SER A 996 13.26 -56.73 -7.84
C SER A 996 13.75 -57.83 -6.90
N ASN A 997 14.68 -57.49 -6.01
CA ASN A 997 15.29 -58.41 -5.04
C ASN A 997 14.20 -59.09 -4.19
N VAL A 998 14.28 -60.42 -4.06
CA VAL A 998 13.32 -61.33 -3.37
C VAL A 998 13.10 -60.97 -1.88
N ALA A 999 13.87 -60.04 -1.32
CA ALA A 999 13.83 -59.66 0.09
C ALA A 999 12.76 -58.62 0.48
N GLN A 1000 12.06 -57.99 -0.48
CA GLN A 1000 10.98 -57.03 -0.17
C GLN A 1000 9.61 -57.55 -0.65
N PRO A 1001 8.53 -57.42 0.16
CA PRO A 1001 7.19 -57.78 -0.25
C PRO A 1001 6.72 -56.90 -1.43
N MET A 1002 6.02 -57.52 -2.38
CA MET A 1002 5.62 -56.87 -3.63
C MET A 1002 4.63 -55.73 -3.40
N THR A 1003 4.87 -54.58 -4.03
CA THR A 1003 3.93 -53.45 -3.97
C THR A 1003 2.63 -53.77 -4.70
N PRO A 1004 1.47 -53.20 -4.29
CA PRO A 1004 0.20 -53.42 -4.97
C PRO A 1004 0.28 -53.16 -6.49
N THR A 1005 0.98 -52.10 -6.91
CA THR A 1005 1.20 -51.77 -8.33
C THR A 1005 2.01 -52.84 -9.07
N ALA A 1006 3.00 -53.45 -8.42
CA ALA A 1006 3.77 -54.55 -9.02
C ALA A 1006 2.89 -55.80 -9.22
N ARG A 1007 2.06 -56.13 -8.22
CA ARG A 1007 1.14 -57.27 -8.27
C ARG A 1007 0.11 -57.11 -9.39
N SER A 1008 -0.53 -55.95 -9.48
CA SER A 1008 -1.50 -55.64 -10.55
C SER A 1008 -0.87 -55.68 -11.93
N ASN A 1009 0.36 -55.16 -12.10
CA ASN A 1009 1.05 -55.24 -13.38
C ASN A 1009 1.42 -56.68 -13.76
N ILE A 1010 1.82 -57.53 -12.81
CA ILE A 1010 2.11 -58.94 -13.11
C ILE A 1010 0.85 -59.71 -13.52
N VAL A 1011 -0.29 -59.42 -12.91
CA VAL A 1011 -1.59 -59.90 -13.41
C VAL A 1011 -1.87 -59.38 -14.82
N ARG A 1012 -1.57 -58.09 -15.10
CA ARG A 1012 -1.66 -57.50 -16.45
C ARG A 1012 -0.77 -58.22 -17.46
N ALA A 1013 0.45 -58.63 -17.09
CA ALA A 1013 1.32 -59.43 -17.94
C ALA A 1013 0.73 -60.82 -18.23
N ALA A 1014 0.17 -61.49 -17.21
CA ALA A 1014 -0.49 -62.78 -17.39
C ALA A 1014 -1.67 -62.67 -18.38
N VAL A 1015 -2.52 -61.65 -18.22
CA VAL A 1015 -3.61 -61.38 -19.16
C VAL A 1015 -3.06 -61.06 -20.56
N GLY A 1016 -1.98 -60.29 -20.66
CA GLY A 1016 -1.34 -59.95 -21.93
C GLY A 1016 -0.83 -61.18 -22.70
N PHE A 1017 -0.17 -62.13 -22.02
CA PHE A 1017 0.26 -63.39 -22.63
C PHE A 1017 -0.92 -64.26 -23.07
N VAL A 1018 -2.02 -64.29 -22.30
CA VAL A 1018 -3.24 -65.01 -22.69
C VAL A 1018 -3.89 -64.37 -23.93
N LEU A 1019 -3.98 -63.03 -23.98
CA LEU A 1019 -4.50 -62.30 -25.14
C LEU A 1019 -3.62 -62.46 -26.40
N ALA A 1020 -2.31 -62.60 -26.21
CA ALA A 1020 -1.36 -62.88 -27.28
C ALA A 1020 -1.30 -64.37 -27.69
N ASN A 1021 -2.01 -65.26 -26.99
CA ASN A 1021 -1.95 -66.71 -27.16
C ASN A 1021 -0.52 -67.30 -26.96
N ASP A 1022 0.29 -66.68 -26.10
CA ASP A 1022 1.64 -67.14 -25.76
C ASP A 1022 1.65 -67.99 -24.47
N ARG A 1023 1.46 -69.30 -24.66
CA ARG A 1023 1.50 -70.28 -23.55
C ARG A 1023 2.90 -70.43 -22.93
N ILE A 1024 3.96 -70.17 -23.70
CA ILE A 1024 5.34 -70.31 -23.22
C ILE A 1024 5.66 -69.16 -22.28
N GLY A 1025 5.32 -67.92 -22.68
CA GLY A 1025 5.42 -66.73 -21.84
C GLY A 1025 4.61 -66.85 -20.57
N LEU A 1026 3.37 -67.36 -20.65
CA LEU A 1026 2.51 -67.56 -19.48
C LEU A 1026 3.09 -68.56 -18.46
N SER A 1027 3.59 -69.70 -18.94
CA SER A 1027 4.23 -70.71 -18.08
C SER A 1027 5.51 -70.19 -17.44
N ARG A 1028 6.30 -69.41 -18.18
CA ARG A 1028 7.50 -68.74 -17.68
C ARG A 1028 7.15 -67.72 -16.59
N LEU A 1029 6.13 -66.89 -16.82
CA LEU A 1029 5.66 -65.90 -15.85
C LEU A 1029 5.18 -66.56 -14.55
N ARG A 1030 4.38 -67.63 -14.66
CA ARG A 1030 3.90 -68.40 -13.50
C ARG A 1030 5.05 -69.04 -12.72
N SER A 1031 6.04 -69.60 -13.42
CA SER A 1031 7.22 -70.18 -12.78
C SER A 1031 8.05 -69.15 -12.02
N LYS A 1032 8.07 -67.91 -12.51
CA LYS A 1032 8.89 -66.83 -11.94
C LYS A 1032 8.24 -66.11 -10.76
N PHE A 1033 6.93 -65.84 -10.84
CA PHE A 1033 6.22 -65.02 -9.86
C PHE A 1033 5.21 -65.80 -9.02
N GLY A 1034 5.00 -67.10 -9.28
CA GLY A 1034 3.97 -67.90 -8.61
C GLY A 1034 4.15 -67.98 -7.09
N GLU A 1035 5.38 -68.21 -6.62
CA GLU A 1035 5.68 -68.27 -5.18
C GLU A 1035 5.45 -66.92 -4.50
N ALA A 1036 5.92 -65.83 -5.10
CA ALA A 1036 5.78 -64.47 -4.56
C ALA A 1036 4.33 -63.96 -4.58
N MET A 1037 3.53 -64.38 -5.55
CA MET A 1037 2.11 -64.01 -5.65
C MET A 1037 1.22 -64.83 -4.71
N ALA A 1038 1.63 -66.01 -4.27
CA ALA A 1038 0.80 -66.91 -3.45
C ALA A 1038 0.38 -66.31 -2.10
N GLU A 1039 1.19 -65.42 -1.53
CA GLU A 1039 0.91 -64.73 -0.27
C GLU A 1039 0.14 -63.41 -0.45
N THR A 1040 -0.32 -63.11 -1.68
CA THR A 1040 -0.93 -61.81 -2.02
C THR A 1040 -2.45 -61.90 -2.24
N PRO A 1041 -3.21 -60.83 -1.97
CA PRO A 1041 -4.65 -60.77 -2.23
C PRO A 1041 -5.03 -61.08 -3.69
N GLU A 1042 -4.13 -60.80 -4.65
CA GLU A 1042 -4.33 -60.95 -6.08
C GLU A 1042 -4.02 -62.38 -6.59
N TRP A 1043 -3.60 -63.30 -5.70
CA TRP A 1043 -3.33 -64.71 -6.04
C TRP A 1043 -4.47 -65.41 -6.78
N PRO A 1044 -5.75 -65.34 -6.35
CA PRO A 1044 -6.82 -66.07 -7.02
C PRO A 1044 -7.00 -65.64 -8.48
N LEU A 1045 -6.75 -64.34 -8.76
CA LEU A 1045 -6.82 -63.78 -10.10
C LEU A 1045 -5.62 -64.22 -10.95
N PHE A 1046 -4.42 -64.19 -10.38
CA PHE A 1046 -3.20 -64.65 -11.04
C PHE A 1046 -3.22 -66.15 -11.33
N ASP A 1047 -3.68 -66.97 -10.38
CA ASP A 1047 -3.80 -68.43 -10.53
C ASP A 1047 -4.81 -68.79 -11.62
N PHE A 1048 -5.96 -68.10 -11.63
CA PHE A 1048 -6.97 -68.25 -12.68
C PHE A 1048 -6.37 -67.94 -14.07
N VAL A 1049 -5.78 -66.76 -14.27
CA VAL A 1049 -5.29 -66.33 -15.58
C VAL A 1049 -4.10 -67.16 -16.07
N THR A 1050 -3.27 -67.68 -15.16
CA THR A 1050 -2.10 -68.50 -15.51
C THR A 1050 -2.39 -70.00 -15.62
N GLY A 1051 -3.63 -70.43 -15.38
CA GLY A 1051 -4.10 -71.81 -15.58
C GLY A 1051 -4.54 -72.11 -17.02
N GLU A 1052 -5.17 -73.27 -17.24
CA GLU A 1052 -5.78 -73.59 -18.55
C GLU A 1052 -7.08 -72.81 -18.76
N VAL A 1053 -6.97 -71.57 -19.26
CA VAL A 1053 -8.13 -70.69 -19.54
C VAL A 1053 -8.32 -70.48 -21.03
N GLU A 1054 -9.55 -70.64 -21.51
CA GLU A 1054 -9.95 -70.21 -22.85
C GLU A 1054 -10.24 -68.70 -22.89
N VAL A 1055 -9.59 -68.00 -23.84
CA VAL A 1055 -9.71 -66.55 -24.09
C VAL A 1055 -11.17 -66.09 -24.29
N THR A 1056 -12.05 -67.00 -24.73
CA THR A 1056 -13.47 -66.74 -25.03
C THR A 1056 -14.39 -66.76 -23.81
N SER A 1057 -13.92 -67.25 -22.66
CA SER A 1057 -14.74 -67.37 -21.46
C SER A 1057 -15.26 -66.01 -20.95
N ASN A 1058 -16.50 -65.97 -20.45
CA ASN A 1058 -17.09 -64.74 -19.91
C ASN A 1058 -16.32 -64.23 -18.68
N GLU A 1059 -15.77 -65.13 -17.86
CA GLU A 1059 -14.97 -64.77 -16.68
C GLU A 1059 -13.62 -64.16 -17.09
N PHE A 1060 -12.92 -64.71 -18.09
CA PHE A 1060 -11.70 -64.08 -18.60
C PHE A 1060 -11.98 -62.70 -19.20
N ARG A 1061 -13.09 -62.52 -19.93
CA ARG A 1061 -13.47 -61.21 -20.46
C ARG A 1061 -13.71 -60.17 -19.37
N LYS A 1062 -14.29 -60.55 -18.23
CA LYS A 1062 -14.43 -59.65 -17.06
C LYS A 1062 -13.08 -59.27 -16.49
N VAL A 1063 -12.17 -60.24 -16.31
CA VAL A 1063 -10.82 -60.01 -15.80
C VAL A 1063 -10.00 -59.14 -16.74
N ALA A 1064 -10.02 -59.43 -18.05
CA ALA A 1064 -9.33 -58.64 -19.07
C ALA A 1064 -9.86 -57.21 -19.12
N LYS A 1065 -11.18 -57.02 -18.97
CA LYS A 1065 -11.78 -55.69 -18.86
C LYS A 1065 -11.33 -54.96 -17.59
N GLN A 1066 -11.38 -55.62 -16.43
CA GLN A 1066 -10.92 -55.04 -15.16
C GLN A 1066 -9.45 -54.63 -15.20
N VAL A 1067 -8.60 -55.42 -15.85
CA VAL A 1067 -7.17 -55.12 -16.04
C VAL A 1067 -6.92 -54.00 -17.05
N ALA A 1068 -7.77 -53.89 -18.08
CA ALA A 1068 -7.72 -52.79 -19.05
C ALA A 1068 -8.27 -51.48 -18.48
N ASP A 1069 -9.20 -51.55 -17.51
CA ASP A 1069 -9.79 -50.40 -16.84
C ASP A 1069 -8.89 -49.80 -15.73
N ILE A 1070 -7.78 -50.47 -15.37
CA ILE A 1070 -6.77 -49.92 -14.43
C ILE A 1070 -6.22 -48.62 -15.02
N ASP A 1071 -6.51 -47.49 -14.37
CA ASP A 1071 -6.03 -46.19 -14.84
C ASP A 1071 -4.51 -46.10 -14.68
N SER A 1072 -3.81 -46.08 -15.82
CA SER A 1072 -2.35 -45.93 -15.87
C SER A 1072 -1.92 -44.50 -15.54
N LEU A 1073 -2.85 -43.55 -15.54
CA LEU A 1073 -2.56 -42.12 -15.39
C LEU A 1073 -2.13 -41.78 -13.95
N ASP A 1074 -2.82 -42.27 -12.93
CA ASP A 1074 -2.43 -42.02 -11.54
C ASP A 1074 -1.05 -42.63 -11.21
N ALA A 1075 -0.80 -43.83 -11.74
CA ALA A 1075 0.51 -44.47 -11.60
C ALA A 1075 1.60 -43.67 -12.30
N PHE A 1076 1.30 -43.09 -13.46
CA PHE A 1076 2.19 -42.17 -14.15
C PHE A 1076 2.44 -40.90 -13.32
N LEU A 1077 1.40 -40.18 -12.88
CA LEU A 1077 1.51 -38.94 -12.10
C LEU A 1077 2.32 -39.15 -10.81
N LYS A 1078 2.12 -40.29 -10.14
CA LYS A 1078 2.92 -40.68 -8.99
C LYS A 1078 4.39 -40.94 -9.35
N SER A 1079 4.66 -41.72 -10.39
CA SER A 1079 6.04 -41.95 -10.85
C SER A 1079 6.73 -40.67 -11.34
N TYR A 1080 5.96 -39.77 -11.94
CA TYR A 1080 6.41 -38.50 -12.46
C TYR A 1080 6.79 -37.58 -11.31
N SER A 1081 5.93 -37.46 -10.28
CA SER A 1081 6.25 -36.70 -9.08
C SER A 1081 7.47 -37.27 -8.36
N ASP A 1082 7.58 -38.59 -8.17
CA ASP A 1082 8.76 -39.19 -7.52
C ASP A 1082 10.10 -38.86 -8.21
N ILE A 1083 10.09 -38.63 -9.53
CA ILE A 1083 11.32 -38.37 -10.33
C ILE A 1083 11.57 -36.87 -10.54
N TYR A 1084 10.51 -36.09 -10.75
CA TYR A 1084 10.60 -34.70 -11.20
C TYR A 1084 10.06 -33.68 -10.19
N ALA A 1085 9.31 -34.10 -9.16
CA ALA A 1085 8.84 -33.21 -8.11
C ALA A 1085 9.87 -33.10 -6.97
N ALA A 1086 10.50 -31.95 -6.85
CA ALA A 1086 11.07 -31.50 -5.57
C ALA A 1086 9.96 -30.89 -4.69
N ASP A 1087 10.29 -30.58 -3.42
CA ASP A 1087 9.39 -29.82 -2.53
C ASP A 1087 8.85 -28.58 -3.26
N GLY A 1088 7.52 -28.56 -3.50
CA GLY A 1088 6.84 -27.49 -4.24
C GLY A 1088 6.54 -27.75 -5.72
N SER A 1089 6.41 -29.00 -6.19
CA SER A 1089 5.98 -29.22 -7.58
C SER A 1089 4.51 -28.87 -7.84
N LEU A 1090 4.20 -28.53 -9.09
CA LEU A 1090 2.85 -28.28 -9.62
C LEU A 1090 2.14 -29.57 -10.10
N ALA A 1091 2.73 -30.75 -9.85
CA ALA A 1091 2.21 -32.02 -10.33
C ALA A 1091 1.03 -32.50 -9.46
N PRO A 1092 -0.17 -32.75 -10.05
CA PRO A 1092 -1.31 -33.31 -9.33
C PRO A 1092 -1.01 -34.73 -8.83
N SER A 1093 -1.55 -35.09 -7.67
CA SER A 1093 -1.39 -36.44 -7.09
C SER A 1093 -2.32 -37.48 -7.70
N ARG A 1094 -3.39 -37.05 -8.37
CA ARG A 1094 -4.42 -37.88 -9.02
C ARG A 1094 -4.91 -37.16 -10.28
N ALA A 1095 -5.48 -37.95 -11.20
CA ALA A 1095 -6.16 -37.43 -12.38
C ALA A 1095 -7.61 -37.06 -12.08
N ALA A 1096 -8.18 -36.15 -12.88
CA ALA A 1096 -9.61 -35.88 -12.89
C ALA A 1096 -10.41 -37.15 -13.25
N ASP A 1097 -11.62 -37.26 -12.69
CA ASP A 1097 -12.52 -38.39 -12.96
C ASP A 1097 -12.87 -38.50 -14.45
N LYS A 1098 -13.13 -39.73 -14.91
CA LYS A 1098 -13.66 -39.98 -16.26
C LYS A 1098 -15.12 -39.55 -16.28
N GLY A 1099 -15.38 -38.34 -16.77
CA GLY A 1099 -16.73 -37.83 -17.04
C GLY A 1099 -17.54 -38.73 -17.96
#